data_AF-A0A2V7MN91-F1
#
_entry.id   AF-A0A2V7MN91-F1
#
_cell.length_a   1.000
_cell.length_b   1.000
_cell.length_c   1.000
_cell.angle_alpha   90.00
_cell.angle_beta   90.00
_cell.angle_gamma   90.00
#
_symmetry.space_group_name_H-M   'P 1'
#
loop_
_entity.id
_entity.type
_entity.pdbx_description
1 polymer ?
#
loop_
_entity_poly.entity_id
_entity_poly.type
_entity_poly.pdbx_seq_one_letter_code
_entity_poly.pdbx_strand_id
1 'polypeptide(L)'
;MRWCALLVLSPGPAPDASAQTPRPPEAGGRTGSLGQPLLWHWQFALSTGAYLDGSSANVMVRAAAGTYHAALNPVTKLAEFGVETYIGARGNTADGGVRAIMQVPYFSAGIGGDYNLRAGRLDMLVTLHTPVRRGGLLTRGTLLRLDWYPLAHHSFTIGVAAPLGDRLAGRNRPLQDYVVVARDPYTPLPHRATDPGLAVALDSLRGSSEWIRRLVVPYLDQDGRNAQVAVGRTARYLEEIKAHLAVRSVDAEVRFFHAELERAFSLAAGSSTAGRDMARRCREIVLDEVLLPYDRLLGRKKHKDSLKQFSVTARGRFGEWLASSAVVPAGRVEGALFVFQRLTDILEAVRRRAAKEWDDPRLVWLPLQYALLPEDYDDQAKLEALLERATGVPFTAHNRISYVANLQFHWELLRMLHETRSYHVLWIHDFPAVTPEGTLDWGSFTQVVDGYLGALAERVEAYDSTGRLPSFFIFLDQHYYEQRRSRVLMTVLEDPLHASSRLPVAGEQDMARLARALERLRLAVASSRVLQAEAREYGDAWLRNRIKVHVNVTNRVDASFWGGGLVSSVFGYPDDVMRDHRKIAFRDVGEDDPWGGVALLTGMGVGQQYLGPGWDDRSLVVQGPVLLQLKQAARELLLSQGLTEADLPLPFRAAPLTEGAMARLAARPDAARFDGRAAALVNGTGYLPKPLNVAKALLYSLLPAGSVIKTPDSLWNSSFYAGLLVGSSLRGASVLVIAPALANAPSNGFPQMSRAHELLTRLLLVRRALGEAITAAGGDLRTGLYALPVDEHGFASRVDLWARQVDASPFLRTLLPFAPAVLPLVRGAGPGAAAITATAQTALPAPLRPKLHQKVQFFATRELWQAVTASPAWPEFMAAYLRYRATTYSPTAEYGDARALSDSLELIAERLFTPARAVPRAASFALVGSQNQDYRGMFMDGEVGMLFTGAESLVPLMDLVFMVGTVTWVDDQATLDRLLPPVGELQRRVARVAKDGV
;
A
#
# COMPACT_ATOMS: atom_id res chain seq x y z
N MET A 1 -52.47 -26.29 25.82
CA MET A 1 -51.53 -27.43 25.83
C MET A 1 -51.58 -28.13 24.48
N ARG A 2 -50.56 -27.93 23.64
CA ARG A 2 -49.98 -28.85 22.62
C ARG A 2 -49.16 -28.00 21.65
N TRP A 3 -47.86 -28.20 21.74
CA TRP A 3 -46.81 -27.60 20.94
C TRP A 3 -46.96 -28.02 19.47
N CYS A 4 -46.77 -27.09 18.52
CA CYS A 4 -46.40 -27.42 17.14
C CYS A 4 -45.34 -26.42 16.66
N ALA A 5 -44.20 -27.00 16.29
CA ALA A 5 -42.95 -26.35 15.95
C ALA A 5 -43.05 -25.52 14.66
N LEU A 6 -42.58 -24.28 14.72
CA LEU A 6 -42.18 -23.51 13.53
C LEU A 6 -40.80 -24.03 13.09
N LEU A 7 -40.82 -24.93 12.12
CA LEU A 7 -39.67 -25.34 11.34
C LEU A 7 -39.10 -24.12 10.62
N VAL A 8 -38.00 -23.59 11.15
CA VAL A 8 -37.06 -22.76 10.39
C VAL A 8 -36.38 -23.69 9.38
N LEU A 9 -37.01 -23.86 8.21
CA LEU A 9 -36.36 -24.45 7.04
C LEU A 9 -35.37 -23.41 6.51
N SER A 10 -34.17 -23.43 7.09
CA SER A 10 -32.99 -22.85 6.47
C SER A 10 -32.57 -23.79 5.34
N PRO A 11 -32.59 -23.40 4.05
CA PRO A 11 -31.78 -24.09 3.06
C PRO A 11 -30.35 -23.58 3.29
N GLY A 12 -29.76 -23.96 4.42
CA GLY A 12 -28.32 -23.93 4.52
C GLY A 12 -27.80 -24.85 3.42
N PRO A 13 -26.74 -24.48 2.67
CA PRO A 13 -25.99 -25.53 2.00
C PRO A 13 -25.66 -26.54 3.10
N ALA A 14 -25.97 -27.82 2.86
CA ALA A 14 -25.47 -28.89 3.71
C ALA A 14 -23.99 -28.55 3.99
N PRO A 15 -23.55 -28.48 5.26
CA PRO A 15 -22.13 -28.48 5.49
C PRO A 15 -21.65 -29.73 4.77
N ASP A 16 -20.81 -29.56 3.75
CA ASP A 16 -20.05 -30.69 3.23
C ASP A 16 -19.43 -31.31 4.48
N ALA A 17 -19.94 -32.48 4.85
CA ALA A 17 -19.39 -33.29 5.90
C ALA A 17 -18.08 -33.86 5.35
N SER A 18 -17.08 -32.99 5.19
CA SER A 18 -15.70 -33.36 4.98
C SER A 18 -14.95 -33.04 6.26
N ALA A 19 -15.16 -33.90 7.26
CA ALA A 19 -14.15 -34.17 8.29
C ALA A 19 -12.93 -34.88 7.66
N GLN A 20 -12.51 -34.47 6.46
CA GLN A 20 -11.31 -34.94 5.80
C GLN A 20 -10.30 -33.81 5.84
N THR A 21 -9.12 -34.11 6.37
CA THR A 21 -7.95 -33.25 6.25
C THR A 21 -7.79 -32.87 4.78
N PRO A 22 -7.75 -31.57 4.43
CA PRO A 22 -7.73 -31.17 3.03
C PRO A 22 -6.47 -31.70 2.35
N ARG A 23 -6.66 -32.60 1.38
CA ARG A 23 -5.60 -33.34 0.70
C ARG A 23 -4.81 -32.46 -0.29
N PRO A 24 -3.55 -32.81 -0.59
CA PRO A 24 -2.83 -32.20 -1.70
C PRO A 24 -3.52 -32.49 -3.05
N PRO A 25 -3.36 -31.59 -4.05
CA PRO A 25 -3.88 -31.83 -5.41
C PRO A 25 -3.42 -33.15 -6.02
N GLU A 26 -2.18 -33.55 -5.75
CA GLU A 26 -1.57 -34.83 -6.16
C GLU A 26 -2.36 -36.05 -5.64
N ALA A 27 -3.07 -35.92 -4.51
CA ALA A 27 -3.82 -36.99 -3.86
C ALA A 27 -5.34 -36.79 -3.99
N GLY A 28 -5.79 -36.18 -5.09
CA GLY A 28 -7.21 -35.93 -5.38
C GLY A 28 -7.80 -34.72 -4.66
N GLY A 29 -6.99 -33.92 -3.96
CA GLY A 29 -7.41 -32.66 -3.34
C GLY A 29 -7.70 -31.57 -4.39
N ARG A 30 -8.39 -30.50 -3.97
CA ARG A 30 -8.62 -29.32 -4.82
C ARG A 30 -7.92 -28.10 -4.22
N THR A 31 -7.35 -27.28 -5.09
CA THR A 31 -6.79 -25.97 -4.72
C THR A 31 -7.92 -24.94 -4.69
N GLY A 32 -8.12 -24.33 -3.52
CA GLY A 32 -9.08 -23.24 -3.32
C GLY A 32 -8.64 -21.94 -3.99
N SER A 33 -9.61 -21.09 -4.33
CA SER A 33 -9.38 -19.71 -4.78
C SER A 33 -10.61 -18.87 -4.46
N LEU A 34 -10.45 -17.54 -4.40
CA LEU A 34 -11.58 -16.62 -4.32
C LEU A 34 -12.44 -16.75 -5.60
N GLY A 35 -11.82 -16.86 -6.77
CA GLY A 35 -12.46 -16.88 -8.09
C GLY A 35 -12.65 -15.47 -8.68
N GLN A 36 -13.42 -15.38 -9.77
CA GLN A 36 -13.91 -14.12 -10.35
C GLN A 36 -15.23 -13.65 -9.70
N PRO A 37 -15.54 -12.33 -9.67
CA PRO A 37 -16.81 -11.82 -9.17
C PRO A 37 -17.99 -12.31 -10.01
N LEU A 38 -19.15 -12.52 -9.37
CA LEU A 38 -20.39 -12.90 -10.04
C LEU A 38 -20.91 -11.74 -10.90
N LEU A 39 -21.43 -12.06 -12.10
CA LEU A 39 -22.15 -11.09 -12.95
C LEU A 39 -23.61 -10.92 -12.51
N TRP A 40 -24.19 -12.01 -11.99
CA TRP A 40 -25.56 -12.07 -11.52
C TRP A 40 -25.57 -12.36 -10.03
N HIS A 41 -26.28 -11.55 -9.27
CA HIS A 41 -26.47 -11.72 -7.83
C HIS A 41 -27.87 -12.24 -7.55
N TRP A 42 -27.95 -13.27 -6.72
CA TRP A 42 -29.22 -13.87 -6.32
C TRP A 42 -29.51 -13.50 -4.87
N GLN A 43 -30.76 -13.21 -4.57
CA GLN A 43 -31.19 -12.84 -3.23
C GLN A 43 -32.47 -13.55 -2.84
N PHE A 44 -32.57 -13.92 -1.58
CA PHE A 44 -33.80 -14.34 -0.92
C PHE A 44 -34.14 -13.33 0.17
N ALA A 45 -35.40 -12.92 0.26
CA ALA A 45 -35.86 -12.01 1.29
C ALA A 45 -37.10 -12.56 1.99
N LEU A 46 -37.16 -12.37 3.31
CA LEU A 46 -38.34 -12.62 4.12
C LEU A 46 -38.74 -11.31 4.80
N SER A 47 -39.96 -10.85 4.59
CA SER A 47 -40.44 -9.58 5.14
C SER A 47 -41.85 -9.71 5.73
N THR A 48 -42.14 -8.82 6.68
CA THR A 48 -43.48 -8.62 7.22
C THR A 48 -43.78 -7.12 7.37
N GLY A 49 -45.04 -6.74 7.40
CA GLY A 49 -45.43 -5.35 7.61
C GLY A 49 -46.92 -5.15 7.54
N ALA A 50 -47.34 -3.95 7.15
CA ALA A 50 -48.74 -3.56 7.11
C ALA A 50 -49.16 -3.25 5.68
N TYR A 51 -50.26 -3.86 5.26
CA TYR A 51 -51.07 -3.40 4.16
C TYR A 51 -52.15 -2.47 4.71
N LEU A 52 -52.05 -1.19 4.37
CA LEU A 52 -52.99 -0.16 4.80
C LEU A 52 -54.11 -0.13 3.75
N ASP A 53 -55.36 -0.29 4.17
CA ASP A 53 -56.52 -0.19 3.28
C ASP A 53 -57.60 0.62 3.99
N GLY A 54 -57.66 1.91 3.65
CA GLY A 54 -58.51 2.89 4.33
C GLY A 54 -58.25 2.95 5.84
N SER A 55 -59.25 2.61 6.65
CA SER A 55 -59.17 2.57 8.12
C SER A 55 -58.72 1.23 8.70
N SER A 56 -58.38 0.25 7.85
CA SER A 56 -57.96 -1.10 8.27
C SER A 56 -56.49 -1.35 7.96
N ALA A 57 -55.81 -2.08 8.85
CA ALA A 57 -54.41 -2.47 8.68
C ALA A 57 -54.31 -4.00 8.75
N ASN A 58 -53.95 -4.62 7.62
CA ASN A 58 -53.75 -6.06 7.53
C ASN A 58 -52.27 -6.39 7.63
N VAL A 59 -51.93 -7.45 8.37
CA VAL A 59 -50.55 -7.96 8.38
C VAL A 59 -50.21 -8.51 7.00
N MET A 60 -49.07 -8.09 6.46
CA MET A 60 -48.49 -8.59 5.23
C MET A 60 -47.25 -9.41 5.58
N VAL A 61 -47.10 -10.59 4.99
CA VAL A 61 -45.90 -11.45 5.12
C VAL A 61 -45.54 -11.91 3.71
N ARG A 62 -44.27 -11.76 3.32
CA ARG A 62 -43.79 -12.12 1.98
C ARG A 62 -42.45 -12.82 2.05
N ALA A 63 -42.31 -13.88 1.26
CA ALA A 63 -41.03 -14.46 0.89
C ALA A 63 -40.77 -14.12 -0.58
N ALA A 64 -39.62 -13.53 -0.88
CA ALA A 64 -39.23 -13.10 -2.20
C ALA A 64 -37.90 -13.75 -2.61
N ALA A 65 -37.75 -14.06 -3.89
CA ALA A 65 -36.49 -14.47 -4.49
C ALA A 65 -36.30 -13.73 -5.81
N GLY A 66 -35.08 -13.27 -6.06
CA GLY A 66 -34.78 -12.48 -7.24
C GLY A 66 -33.33 -12.53 -7.68
N THR A 67 -33.12 -12.00 -8.88
CA THR A 67 -31.80 -11.89 -9.50
C THR A 67 -31.54 -10.45 -9.91
N TYR A 68 -30.27 -10.05 -9.84
CA TYR A 68 -29.79 -8.69 -10.03
C TYR A 68 -28.55 -8.68 -10.91
N HIS A 69 -28.46 -7.67 -11.78
CA HIS A 69 -27.35 -7.46 -12.69
C HIS A 69 -26.94 -5.99 -12.74
N ALA A 70 -25.65 -5.72 -12.49
CA ALA A 70 -25.07 -4.39 -12.58
C ALA A 70 -24.69 -4.06 -14.04
N ALA A 71 -25.62 -3.48 -14.80
CA ALA A 71 -25.46 -3.27 -16.24
C ALA A 71 -24.48 -2.15 -16.62
N LEU A 72 -24.23 -1.17 -15.74
CA LEU A 72 -23.36 -0.01 -16.05
C LEU A 72 -21.92 -0.21 -15.57
N ASN A 73 -21.75 -0.31 -14.25
CA ASN A 73 -20.44 -0.44 -13.63
C ASN A 73 -20.56 -1.43 -12.44
N PRO A 74 -19.98 -2.63 -12.55
CA PRO A 74 -20.07 -3.66 -11.51
C PRO A 74 -19.30 -3.32 -10.23
N VAL A 75 -18.50 -2.25 -10.22
CA VAL A 75 -17.69 -1.79 -9.08
C VAL A 75 -18.40 -0.69 -8.30
N THR A 76 -18.83 0.38 -8.98
CA THR A 76 -19.51 1.50 -8.31
C THR A 76 -20.99 1.23 -8.10
N LYS A 77 -21.55 0.23 -8.79
CA LYS A 77 -22.97 -0.13 -8.79
C LYS A 77 -23.89 1.10 -8.82
N LEU A 78 -23.60 2.06 -9.70
CA LEU A 78 -24.42 3.27 -9.86
C LEU A 78 -25.83 2.94 -10.35
N ALA A 79 -26.02 1.81 -11.04
CA ALA A 79 -27.32 1.23 -11.33
C ALA A 79 -27.21 -0.29 -11.40
N GLU A 80 -28.09 -0.98 -10.67
CA GLU A 80 -28.28 -2.43 -10.67
C GLU A 80 -29.75 -2.71 -10.98
N PHE A 81 -30.02 -3.54 -11.99
CA PHE A 81 -31.38 -3.90 -12.38
C PHE A 81 -31.68 -5.31 -11.92
N GLY A 82 -32.85 -5.51 -11.33
CA GLY A 82 -33.26 -6.81 -10.85
C GLY A 82 -34.72 -7.12 -11.09
N VAL A 83 -35.01 -8.41 -11.08
CA VAL A 83 -36.36 -8.97 -11.14
C VAL A 83 -36.53 -9.88 -9.94
N GLU A 84 -37.62 -9.68 -9.21
CA GLU A 84 -37.99 -10.50 -8.06
C GLU A 84 -39.36 -11.11 -8.23
N THR A 85 -39.55 -12.30 -7.69
CA THR A 85 -40.86 -12.93 -7.51
C THR A 85 -41.11 -13.07 -6.03
N TYR A 86 -42.37 -12.92 -5.60
CA TYR A 86 -42.74 -13.10 -4.20
C TYR A 86 -44.04 -13.87 -4.05
N ILE A 87 -44.13 -14.60 -2.94
CA ILE A 87 -45.34 -15.28 -2.45
C ILE A 87 -45.54 -14.93 -0.98
N GLY A 88 -46.79 -14.91 -0.52
CA GLY A 88 -47.07 -14.48 0.83
C GLY A 88 -48.55 -14.47 1.20
N ALA A 89 -48.85 -13.72 2.25
CA ALA A 89 -50.20 -13.47 2.72
C ALA A 89 -50.39 -12.00 3.10
N ARG A 90 -51.60 -11.50 2.91
CA ARG A 90 -52.09 -10.19 3.33
C ARG A 90 -53.41 -10.42 4.07
N GLY A 91 -53.38 -10.25 5.39
CA GLY A 91 -54.45 -10.75 6.27
C GLY A 91 -54.67 -12.23 6.03
N ASN A 92 -55.91 -12.63 5.74
CA ASN A 92 -56.27 -14.03 5.45
C ASN A 92 -56.22 -14.38 3.95
N THR A 93 -55.65 -13.51 3.11
CA THR A 93 -55.60 -13.71 1.66
C THR A 93 -54.19 -14.04 1.20
N ALA A 94 -54.05 -15.09 0.37
CA ALA A 94 -52.80 -15.35 -0.34
C ALA A 94 -52.42 -14.17 -1.26
N ASP A 95 -51.13 -13.85 -1.29
CA ASP A 95 -50.54 -12.73 -2.00
C ASP A 95 -49.36 -13.21 -2.86
N GLY A 96 -49.14 -12.59 -4.01
CA GLY A 96 -48.04 -12.98 -4.90
C GLY A 96 -47.91 -12.08 -6.11
N GLY A 97 -46.67 -11.93 -6.59
CA GLY A 97 -46.38 -10.98 -7.65
C GLY A 97 -44.96 -11.06 -8.20
N VAL A 98 -44.72 -10.22 -9.20
CA VAL A 98 -43.41 -10.04 -9.84
C VAL A 98 -43.04 -8.56 -9.75
N ARG A 99 -41.77 -8.26 -9.51
CA ARG A 99 -41.25 -6.90 -9.35
C ARG A 99 -40.07 -6.69 -10.27
N ALA A 100 -39.98 -5.50 -10.85
CA ALA A 100 -38.78 -5.02 -11.52
C ALA A 100 -38.22 -3.83 -10.74
N ILE A 101 -36.93 -3.87 -10.40
CA ILE A 101 -36.30 -2.92 -9.48
C ILE A 101 -35.03 -2.37 -10.11
N MET A 102 -34.89 -1.05 -10.12
CA MET A 102 -33.61 -0.36 -10.32
C MET A 102 -33.08 0.07 -8.96
N GLN A 103 -31.91 -0.44 -8.58
CA GLN A 103 -31.24 -0.08 -7.35
C GLN A 103 -30.01 0.77 -7.63
N VAL A 104 -29.71 1.67 -6.71
CA VAL A 104 -28.42 2.35 -6.60
C VAL A 104 -27.79 1.90 -5.28
N PRO A 105 -27.08 0.76 -5.26
CA PRO A 105 -26.41 0.23 -4.06
C PRO A 105 -25.55 1.26 -3.32
N TYR A 106 -24.93 2.19 -4.04
CA TYR A 106 -24.18 3.29 -3.46
C TYR A 106 -25.01 4.20 -2.52
N PHE A 107 -26.33 4.28 -2.70
CA PHE A 107 -27.25 4.99 -1.80
C PHE A 107 -28.06 4.03 -0.92
N SER A 108 -27.79 2.74 -0.99
CA SER A 108 -28.63 1.67 -0.40
C SER A 108 -30.13 1.83 -0.68
N ALA A 109 -30.49 2.32 -1.86
CA ALA A 109 -31.87 2.64 -2.21
C ALA A 109 -32.21 2.15 -3.62
N GLY A 110 -33.50 1.95 -3.89
CA GLY A 110 -34.00 1.56 -5.20
C GLY A 110 -35.46 1.93 -5.41
N ILE A 111 -35.86 1.90 -6.67
CA ILE A 111 -37.21 2.20 -7.14
C ILE A 111 -37.63 1.16 -8.18
N GLY A 112 -38.90 0.79 -8.19
CA GLY A 112 -39.40 -0.26 -9.08
C GLY A 112 -40.91 -0.29 -9.24
N GLY A 113 -41.37 -1.21 -10.08
CA GLY A 113 -42.78 -1.57 -10.22
C GLY A 113 -43.05 -2.96 -9.64
N ASP A 114 -44.12 -3.10 -8.85
CA ASP A 114 -44.62 -4.36 -8.28
C ASP A 114 -45.96 -4.71 -8.95
N TYR A 115 -45.99 -5.80 -9.72
CA TYR A 115 -47.22 -6.32 -10.31
C TYR A 115 -47.77 -7.46 -9.46
N ASN A 116 -48.90 -7.22 -8.82
CA ASN A 116 -49.61 -8.22 -8.03
C ASN A 116 -50.47 -9.11 -8.95
N LEU A 117 -50.12 -10.38 -9.05
CA LEU A 117 -50.77 -11.32 -9.98
C LEU A 117 -52.25 -11.57 -9.64
N ARG A 118 -52.61 -11.50 -8.36
CA ARG A 118 -53.97 -11.77 -7.90
C ARG A 118 -54.89 -10.55 -8.04
N ALA A 119 -54.38 -9.37 -7.68
CA ALA A 119 -55.14 -8.12 -7.79
C ALA A 119 -55.10 -7.52 -9.20
N GLY A 120 -54.21 -7.99 -10.07
CA GLY A 120 -54.03 -7.46 -11.43
C GLY A 120 -53.54 -6.02 -11.46
N ARG A 121 -52.86 -5.55 -10.40
CA ARG A 121 -52.47 -4.15 -10.20
C ARG A 121 -50.96 -3.96 -10.21
N LEU A 122 -50.51 -2.90 -10.86
CA LEU A 122 -49.12 -2.42 -10.80
C LEU A 122 -49.01 -1.29 -9.77
N ASP A 123 -48.16 -1.46 -8.78
CA ASP A 123 -47.86 -0.47 -7.75
C ASP A 123 -46.41 0.02 -7.86
N MET A 124 -46.16 1.25 -7.41
CA MET A 124 -44.80 1.78 -7.25
C MET A 124 -44.17 1.17 -6.00
N LEU A 125 -42.90 0.78 -6.09
CA LEU A 125 -42.07 0.29 -5.00
C LEU A 125 -40.88 1.23 -4.80
N VAL A 126 -40.63 1.62 -3.55
CA VAL A 126 -39.37 2.22 -3.10
C VAL A 126 -38.75 1.27 -2.09
N THR A 127 -37.52 0.84 -2.33
CA THR A 127 -36.79 -0.07 -1.42
C THR A 127 -35.59 0.62 -0.81
N LEU A 128 -35.36 0.39 0.48
CA LEU A 128 -34.18 0.81 1.22
C LEU A 128 -33.51 -0.40 1.86
N HIS A 129 -32.19 -0.44 1.80
CA HIS A 129 -31.37 -1.50 2.36
C HIS A 129 -30.42 -0.94 3.41
N THR A 130 -30.08 -1.73 4.43
CA THR A 130 -28.99 -1.40 5.33
C THR A 130 -28.42 -2.66 5.96
N PRO A 131 -27.09 -2.80 6.07
CA PRO A 131 -26.52 -3.95 6.76
C PRO A 131 -26.68 -3.86 8.28
N VAL A 132 -27.06 -2.70 8.83
CA VAL A 132 -27.12 -2.34 10.26
C VAL A 132 -25.75 -2.34 10.94
N ARG A 133 -24.93 -3.36 10.70
CA ARG A 133 -23.53 -3.50 11.11
C ARG A 133 -22.68 -4.00 9.94
N ARG A 134 -21.38 -3.72 9.97
CA ARG A 134 -20.44 -4.21 8.95
C ARG A 134 -20.49 -5.73 8.83
N GLY A 135 -20.52 -6.22 7.59
CA GLY A 135 -20.60 -7.64 7.27
C GLY A 135 -22.02 -8.24 7.36
N GLY A 136 -23.04 -7.44 7.72
CA GLY A 136 -24.45 -7.82 7.65
C GLY A 136 -25.17 -8.00 9.00
N LEU A 137 -26.50 -8.11 8.96
CA LEU A 137 -27.38 -8.05 10.15
C LEU A 137 -27.44 -9.36 10.95
N LEU A 138 -28.05 -10.43 10.43
CA LEU A 138 -28.28 -11.67 11.19
C LEU A 138 -27.16 -12.67 10.93
N THR A 139 -26.86 -12.87 9.65
CA THR A 139 -25.74 -13.68 9.16
C THR A 139 -24.89 -12.85 8.20
N ARG A 140 -23.74 -13.39 7.80
CA ARG A 140 -22.80 -12.71 6.90
C ARG A 140 -23.47 -12.35 5.57
N GLY A 141 -23.35 -11.09 5.16
CA GLY A 141 -23.88 -10.55 3.91
C GLY A 141 -25.36 -10.15 3.95
N THR A 142 -26.09 -10.40 5.04
CA THR A 142 -27.53 -10.08 5.12
C THR A 142 -27.79 -8.60 5.33
N LEU A 143 -28.85 -8.09 4.69
CA LEU A 143 -29.29 -6.69 4.76
C LEU A 143 -30.70 -6.62 5.36
N LEU A 144 -30.93 -5.65 6.24
CA LEU A 144 -32.28 -5.19 6.56
C LEU A 144 -32.85 -4.50 5.31
N ARG A 145 -34.09 -4.84 4.97
CA ARG A 145 -34.79 -4.29 3.81
C ARG A 145 -36.11 -3.68 4.23
N LEU A 146 -36.39 -2.47 3.76
CA LEU A 146 -37.65 -1.77 3.89
C LEU A 146 -38.22 -1.53 2.49
N ASP A 147 -39.34 -2.17 2.18
CA ASP A 147 -40.12 -1.92 0.96
C ASP A 147 -41.30 -1.01 1.32
N TRP A 148 -41.41 0.14 0.67
CA TRP A 148 -42.53 1.07 0.77
C TRP A 148 -43.30 1.13 -0.55
N TYR A 149 -44.63 1.10 -0.46
CA TYR A 149 -45.54 1.09 -1.60
C TYR A 149 -46.43 2.35 -1.58
N PRO A 150 -45.97 3.48 -2.16
CA PRO A 150 -46.68 4.75 -2.05
C PRO A 150 -48.09 4.70 -2.65
N LEU A 151 -48.24 4.04 -3.80
CA LEU A 151 -49.52 3.93 -4.52
C LEU A 151 -50.44 2.83 -3.98
N ALA A 152 -49.91 1.94 -3.14
CA ALA A 152 -50.69 0.95 -2.42
C ALA A 152 -51.03 1.46 -1.01
N HIS A 153 -51.65 2.64 -0.93
CA HIS A 153 -52.07 3.28 0.33
C HIS A 153 -50.93 3.45 1.35
N HIS A 154 -49.71 3.73 0.87
CA HIS A 154 -48.51 3.83 1.73
C HIS A 154 -48.21 2.57 2.57
N SER A 155 -48.62 1.39 2.09
CA SER A 155 -48.25 0.11 2.70
C SER A 155 -46.74 -0.10 2.75
N PHE A 156 -46.25 -0.91 3.67
CA PHE A 156 -44.82 -1.19 3.79
C PHE A 156 -44.53 -2.60 4.31
N THR A 157 -43.35 -3.13 3.99
CA THR A 157 -42.77 -4.31 4.64
C THR A 157 -41.36 -4.04 5.11
N ILE A 158 -41.01 -4.61 6.26
CA ILE A 158 -39.65 -4.66 6.78
C ILE A 158 -39.22 -6.12 6.90
N GLY A 159 -37.99 -6.42 6.52
CA GLY A 159 -37.51 -7.79 6.46
C GLY A 159 -36.01 -7.91 6.33
N VAL A 160 -35.55 -9.13 6.10
CA VAL A 160 -34.13 -9.43 5.88
C VAL A 160 -33.95 -10.03 4.49
N ALA A 161 -33.00 -9.49 3.74
CA ALA A 161 -32.53 -10.03 2.47
C ALA A 161 -31.17 -10.71 2.68
N ALA A 162 -31.02 -11.90 2.12
CA ALA A 162 -29.82 -12.73 2.19
C ALA A 162 -29.31 -13.03 0.77
N PRO A 163 -28.01 -12.86 0.51
CA PRO A 163 -27.41 -13.27 -0.76
C PRO A 163 -27.41 -14.81 -0.87
N LEU A 164 -27.72 -15.31 -2.06
CA LEU A 164 -27.69 -16.73 -2.40
C LEU A 164 -26.52 -17.04 -3.33
N GLY A 165 -25.81 -18.13 -3.07
CA GLY A 165 -24.73 -18.64 -3.92
C GLY A 165 -23.39 -17.89 -3.81
N ASP A 166 -23.34 -16.72 -3.16
CA ASP A 166 -22.09 -16.02 -2.87
C ASP A 166 -21.49 -16.45 -1.52
N ARG A 167 -20.47 -17.29 -1.56
CA ARG A 167 -19.79 -17.82 -0.36
C ARG A 167 -18.97 -16.76 0.39
N LEU A 168 -18.64 -15.64 -0.25
CA LEU A 168 -17.78 -14.58 0.32
C LEU A 168 -18.57 -13.37 0.82
N ALA A 169 -19.89 -13.31 0.60
CA ALA A 169 -20.72 -12.23 1.10
C ALA A 169 -20.60 -12.08 2.63
N GLY A 170 -20.36 -10.85 3.08
CA GLY A 170 -20.09 -10.47 4.47
C GLY A 170 -18.75 -10.97 5.02
N ARG A 171 -17.81 -11.43 4.18
CA ARG A 171 -16.54 -12.04 4.62
C ARG A 171 -15.29 -11.44 4.01
N ASN A 172 -15.42 -10.64 2.96
CA ASN A 172 -14.28 -10.23 2.12
C ASN A 172 -13.49 -9.03 2.67
N ARG A 173 -13.85 -8.52 3.85
CA ARG A 173 -13.21 -7.36 4.51
C ARG A 173 -13.28 -7.51 6.04
N PRO A 174 -12.43 -6.80 6.80
CA PRO A 174 -12.52 -6.76 8.26
C PRO A 174 -13.87 -6.21 8.76
N LEU A 175 -14.41 -6.81 9.83
CA LEU A 175 -15.65 -6.35 10.46
C LEU A 175 -15.47 -5.00 11.19
N GLN A 176 -14.27 -4.72 11.70
CA GLN A 176 -13.93 -3.47 12.35
C GLN A 176 -13.16 -2.57 11.38
N ASP A 177 -13.58 -1.32 11.25
CA ASP A 177 -12.88 -0.31 10.46
C ASP A 177 -11.96 0.59 11.24
N TYR A 178 -11.78 0.29 12.51
CA TYR A 178 -10.91 1.02 13.43
C TYR A 178 -10.14 0.06 14.31
N VAL A 179 -9.09 0.60 14.93
CA VAL A 179 -8.38 -0.02 16.04
C VAL A 179 -8.90 0.58 17.34
N VAL A 180 -9.23 -0.26 18.31
CA VAL A 180 -9.51 0.19 19.68
C VAL A 180 -8.17 0.46 20.37
N VAL A 181 -7.89 1.73 20.65
CA VAL A 181 -6.61 2.13 21.25
C VAL A 181 -6.64 1.97 22.77
N ALA A 182 -7.72 2.45 23.41
CA ALA A 182 -7.88 2.39 24.85
C ALA A 182 -9.22 1.75 25.28
N ARG A 183 -9.19 0.96 26.36
CA ARG A 183 -10.37 0.57 27.16
C ARG A 183 -10.46 1.40 28.45
N ASP A 184 -11.61 1.37 29.13
CA ASP A 184 -11.87 2.24 30.28
C ASP A 184 -10.80 2.02 31.38
N PRO A 185 -10.01 3.05 31.72
CA PRO A 185 -8.82 2.85 32.54
C PRO A 185 -9.13 2.88 34.03
N TYR A 186 -8.31 2.17 34.81
CA TYR A 186 -8.13 2.44 36.24
C TYR A 186 -7.40 3.78 36.38
N THR A 187 -7.95 4.71 37.17
CA THR A 187 -7.31 6.01 37.44
C THR A 187 -6.46 5.86 38.70
N PRO A 188 -5.12 6.00 38.63
CA PRO A 188 -4.28 5.96 39.83
C PRO A 188 -4.67 7.07 40.81
N LEU A 189 -4.43 6.84 42.10
CA LEU A 189 -4.63 7.86 43.12
C LEU A 189 -3.81 9.12 42.78
N PRO A 190 -4.39 10.33 42.85
CA PRO A 190 -3.68 11.55 42.52
C PRO A 190 -2.61 11.86 43.57
N HIS A 191 -1.33 11.77 43.19
CA HIS A 191 -0.23 12.36 43.96
C HIS A 191 -0.05 13.82 43.55
N ARG A 192 0.05 14.74 44.52
CA ARG A 192 0.38 16.15 44.26
C ARG A 192 1.76 16.43 44.85
N ALA A 193 2.73 16.72 44.00
CA ALA A 193 4.01 17.23 44.45
C ALA A 193 3.87 18.67 44.96
N THR A 194 4.57 19.00 46.04
CA THR A 194 4.57 20.33 46.67
C THR A 194 5.81 21.17 46.34
N ASP A 195 6.76 20.62 45.57
CA ASP A 195 8.00 21.31 45.17
C ASP A 195 7.77 22.28 44.00
N PRO A 196 7.96 23.60 44.19
CA PRO A 196 7.82 24.59 43.11
C PRO A 196 8.83 24.40 41.96
N GLY A 197 10.05 23.94 42.25
CA GLY A 197 11.09 23.72 41.25
C GLY A 197 10.73 22.58 40.30
N LEU A 198 10.07 21.54 40.81
CA LEU A 198 9.56 20.45 40.00
C LEU A 198 8.43 20.91 39.07
N ALA A 199 7.54 21.78 39.55
CA ALA A 199 6.48 22.34 38.71
C ALA A 199 7.04 23.14 37.51
N VAL A 200 8.07 23.96 37.75
CA VAL A 200 8.76 24.72 36.70
C VAL A 200 9.39 23.79 35.66
N ALA A 201 10.10 22.74 36.08
CA ALA A 201 10.70 21.77 35.16
C ALA A 201 9.64 21.05 34.29
N LEU A 202 8.51 20.67 34.89
CA LEU A 202 7.39 20.04 34.17
C LEU A 202 6.68 21.00 33.20
N ASP A 203 6.65 22.29 33.49
CA ASP A 203 6.12 23.31 32.58
C ASP A 203 7.08 23.59 31.41
N SER A 204 8.39 23.64 31.66
CA SER A 204 9.43 23.68 30.61
C SER A 204 9.33 22.48 29.67
N LEU A 205 9.17 21.26 30.23
CA LEU A 205 8.94 20.04 29.46
C LEU A 205 7.70 20.14 28.57
N ARG A 206 6.60 20.67 29.11
CA ARG A 206 5.37 20.87 28.33
C ARG A 206 5.59 21.84 27.17
N GLY A 207 6.22 22.99 27.43
CA GLY A 207 6.53 23.98 26.39
C GLY A 207 7.43 23.39 25.31
N SER A 208 8.49 22.70 25.71
CA SER A 208 9.43 22.07 24.79
C SER A 208 8.80 20.96 23.97
N SER A 209 7.92 20.15 24.57
CA SER A 209 7.22 19.08 23.86
C SER A 209 6.39 19.57 22.67
N GLU A 210 5.79 20.77 22.79
CA GLU A 210 5.05 21.41 21.71
C GLU A 210 5.95 21.90 20.59
N TRP A 211 7.11 22.44 20.93
CA TRP A 211 8.08 22.85 19.92
C TRP A 211 8.64 21.64 19.17
N ILE A 212 9.00 20.56 19.85
CA ILE A 212 9.41 19.30 19.20
C ILE A 212 8.33 18.83 18.21
N ARG A 213 7.04 18.83 18.61
CA ARG A 213 5.92 18.48 17.74
C ARG A 213 5.89 19.31 16.45
N ARG A 214 6.00 20.63 16.59
CA ARG A 214 5.93 21.60 15.49
C ARG A 214 7.17 21.62 14.59
N LEU A 215 8.33 21.25 15.13
CA LEU A 215 9.62 21.26 14.43
C LEU A 215 9.93 19.91 13.75
N VAL A 216 9.49 18.80 14.33
CA VAL A 216 9.68 17.46 13.75
C VAL A 216 8.63 17.14 12.70
N VAL A 217 7.36 17.52 12.93
CA VAL A 217 6.26 17.36 11.95
C VAL A 217 5.50 18.69 11.76
N PRO A 218 6.11 19.70 11.12
CA PRO A 218 5.42 20.94 10.77
C PRO A 218 4.05 20.71 10.09
N TYR A 219 2.99 21.31 10.62
CA TYR A 219 1.64 21.21 10.05
C TYR A 219 1.47 22.15 8.85
N LEU A 220 1.71 21.61 7.66
CA LEU A 220 1.67 22.37 6.39
C LEU A 220 0.27 22.48 5.76
N ASP A 221 -0.69 21.61 6.12
CA ASP A 221 -2.02 21.53 5.47
C ASP A 221 -3.03 22.56 5.98
N GLN A 222 -2.56 23.78 6.30
CA GLN A 222 -3.40 24.88 6.78
C GLN A 222 -4.54 25.15 5.79
N ASP A 223 -5.78 25.03 6.27
CA ASP A 223 -6.97 25.25 5.45
C ASP A 223 -7.51 26.68 5.56
N GLY A 224 -8.32 27.09 4.60
CA GLY A 224 -8.96 28.41 4.56
C GLY A 224 -10.14 28.45 3.62
N ARG A 225 -10.99 29.50 3.76
CA ARG A 225 -12.15 29.70 2.87
C ARG A 225 -11.73 29.76 1.40
N ASN A 226 -10.56 30.34 1.10
CA ASN A 226 -9.96 30.38 -0.23
C ASN A 226 -8.45 30.08 -0.17
N ALA A 227 -7.83 29.90 -1.34
CA ALA A 227 -6.42 29.56 -1.43
C ALA A 227 -5.50 30.61 -0.79
N GLN A 228 -5.80 31.90 -0.96
CA GLN A 228 -5.01 33.00 -0.39
C GLN A 228 -5.00 32.98 1.14
N VAL A 229 -6.15 32.72 1.77
CA VAL A 229 -6.27 32.61 3.23
C VAL A 229 -5.48 31.41 3.75
N ALA A 230 -5.53 30.28 3.04
CA ALA A 230 -4.74 29.09 3.40
C ALA A 230 -3.23 29.40 3.36
N VAL A 231 -2.75 30.02 2.27
CA VAL A 231 -1.35 30.47 2.13
C VAL A 231 -0.95 31.45 3.23
N GLY A 232 -1.79 32.44 3.54
CA GLY A 232 -1.52 33.41 4.62
C GLY A 232 -1.49 32.77 6.01
N ARG A 233 -2.26 31.71 6.26
CA ARG A 233 -2.18 30.91 7.50
C ARG A 233 -0.89 30.12 7.57
N THR A 234 -0.48 29.47 6.48
CA THR A 234 0.83 28.79 6.39
C THR A 234 1.97 29.77 6.63
N ALA A 235 1.97 30.95 6.01
CA ALA A 235 3.01 31.95 6.20
C ALA A 235 3.15 32.37 7.67
N ARG A 236 2.04 32.70 8.37
CA ARG A 236 2.07 33.05 9.80
C ARG A 236 2.59 31.92 10.67
N TYR A 237 2.17 30.68 10.39
CA TYR A 237 2.67 29.50 11.10
C TYR A 237 4.19 29.32 10.93
N LEU A 238 4.72 29.57 9.73
CA LEU A 238 6.15 29.50 9.46
C LEU A 238 6.94 30.62 10.14
N GLU A 239 6.39 31.83 10.25
CA GLU A 239 7.03 32.92 11.01
C GLU A 239 7.17 32.59 12.50
N GLU A 240 6.18 31.92 13.10
CA GLU A 240 6.30 31.43 14.48
C GLU A 240 7.40 30.38 14.63
N ILE A 241 7.53 29.46 13.66
CA ILE A 241 8.63 28.49 13.64
C ILE A 241 9.97 29.22 13.49
N LYS A 242 10.06 30.19 12.58
CA LYS A 242 11.27 30.98 12.34
C LYS A 242 11.71 31.71 13.59
N ALA A 243 10.77 32.37 14.28
CA ALA A 243 11.04 33.10 15.52
C ALA A 243 11.57 32.17 16.61
N HIS A 244 11.02 30.95 16.74
CA HIS A 244 11.53 29.97 17.69
C HIS A 244 12.92 29.44 17.32
N LEU A 245 13.15 29.14 16.03
CA LEU A 245 14.43 28.65 15.54
C LEU A 245 15.58 29.66 15.72
N ALA A 246 15.27 30.96 15.77
CA ALA A 246 16.24 32.00 16.12
C ALA A 246 16.70 31.93 17.60
N VAL A 247 15.89 31.33 18.47
CA VAL A 247 16.22 31.10 19.89
C VAL A 247 16.86 29.74 20.09
N ARG A 248 16.31 28.69 19.49
CA ARG A 248 16.75 27.32 19.69
C ARG A 248 16.58 26.47 18.42
N SER A 249 17.67 25.83 17.97
CA SER A 249 17.61 24.85 16.90
C SER A 249 16.80 23.62 17.30
N VAL A 250 16.43 22.78 16.32
CA VAL A 250 15.67 21.55 16.61
C VAL A 250 16.44 20.61 17.53
N ASP A 251 17.74 20.39 17.27
CA ASP A 251 18.58 19.53 18.14
C ASP A 251 18.68 20.10 19.56
N ALA A 252 18.90 21.41 19.69
CA ALA A 252 18.97 22.05 20.98
C ALA A 252 17.63 21.97 21.74
N GLU A 253 16.48 22.01 21.04
CA GLU A 253 15.15 21.81 21.65
C GLU A 253 14.98 20.39 22.20
N VAL A 254 15.38 19.38 21.42
CA VAL A 254 15.35 17.98 21.86
C VAL A 254 16.24 17.78 23.08
N ARG A 255 17.48 18.29 23.05
CA ARG A 255 18.40 18.19 24.20
C ARG A 255 17.88 18.94 25.42
N PHE A 256 17.25 20.11 25.23
CA PHE A 256 16.61 20.86 26.30
C PHE A 256 15.46 20.07 26.95
N PHE A 257 14.62 19.42 26.15
CA PHE A 257 13.56 18.53 26.64
C PHE A 257 14.13 17.42 27.53
N HIS A 258 15.16 16.70 27.05
CA HIS A 258 15.78 15.61 27.81
C HIS A 258 16.47 16.09 29.09
N ALA A 259 17.11 17.26 29.06
CA ALA A 259 17.74 17.86 30.24
C ALA A 259 16.71 18.26 31.31
N GLU A 260 15.56 18.83 30.91
CA GLU A 260 14.49 19.16 31.86
C GLU A 260 13.78 17.90 32.40
N LEU A 261 13.76 16.79 31.64
CA LEU A 261 13.28 15.49 32.12
C LEU A 261 14.20 14.93 33.21
N GLU A 262 15.51 14.93 32.96
CA GLU A 262 16.52 14.57 33.96
C GLU A 262 16.42 15.44 35.20
N ARG A 263 16.25 16.76 35.02
CA ARG A 263 16.09 17.71 36.12
C ARG A 263 14.84 17.40 36.96
N ALA A 264 13.70 17.13 36.31
CA ALA A 264 12.46 16.78 37.01
C ALA A 264 12.64 15.51 37.86
N PHE A 265 13.26 14.47 37.30
CA PHE A 265 13.58 13.26 38.06
C PHE A 265 14.61 13.50 39.17
N SER A 266 15.62 14.33 38.93
CA SER A 266 16.64 14.69 39.93
C SER A 266 16.04 15.39 41.13
N LEU A 267 15.08 16.30 40.90
CA LEU A 267 14.34 16.99 41.96
C LEU A 267 13.45 16.00 42.72
N ALA A 268 12.71 15.15 42.01
CA ALA A 268 11.83 14.14 42.62
C ALA A 268 12.58 13.12 43.49
N ALA A 269 13.77 12.66 43.05
CA ALA A 269 14.61 11.77 43.84
C ALA A 269 15.53 12.50 44.83
N GLY A 270 15.70 13.82 44.68
CA GLY A 270 16.72 14.64 45.35
C GLY A 270 18.15 14.10 45.21
N SER A 271 18.46 13.53 44.04
CA SER A 271 19.78 13.03 43.64
C SER A 271 19.91 13.13 42.13
N SER A 272 20.97 13.80 41.65
CA SER A 272 21.21 13.96 40.21
C SER A 272 21.58 12.64 39.53
N THR A 273 22.32 11.76 40.21
CA THR A 273 22.66 10.43 39.69
C THR A 273 21.41 9.57 39.54
N ALA A 274 20.55 9.52 40.56
CA ALA A 274 19.28 8.81 40.46
C ALA A 274 18.37 9.42 39.37
N GLY A 275 18.38 10.75 39.24
CA GLY A 275 17.69 11.50 38.19
C GLY A 275 18.06 11.02 36.79
N ARG A 276 19.36 10.90 36.50
CA ARG A 276 19.88 10.38 35.23
C ARG A 276 19.42 8.97 34.92
N ASP A 277 19.55 8.06 35.88
CA ASP A 277 19.17 6.66 35.69
C ASP A 277 17.68 6.49 35.46
N MET A 278 16.85 7.22 36.21
CA MET A 278 15.40 7.25 36.00
C MET A 278 15.03 7.86 34.65
N ALA A 279 15.64 8.96 34.24
CA ALA A 279 15.36 9.58 32.94
C ALA A 279 15.71 8.63 31.79
N ARG A 280 16.88 7.98 31.82
CA ARG A 280 17.27 6.96 30.84
C ARG A 280 16.25 5.83 30.78
N ARG A 281 15.89 5.24 31.93
CA ARG A 281 14.91 4.14 31.96
C ARG A 281 13.51 4.58 31.53
N CYS A 282 13.11 5.79 31.89
CA CYS A 282 11.86 6.40 31.46
C CYS A 282 11.79 6.52 29.93
N ARG A 283 12.86 7.01 29.28
CA ARG A 283 12.95 7.10 27.82
C ARG A 283 12.76 5.75 27.13
N GLU A 284 13.47 4.71 27.59
CA GLU A 284 13.34 3.35 27.07
C GLU A 284 11.89 2.85 27.15
N ILE A 285 11.26 2.97 28.32
CA ILE A 285 9.88 2.50 28.55
C ILE A 285 8.87 3.33 27.74
N VAL A 286 9.02 4.65 27.66
CA VAL A 286 8.13 5.51 26.87
C VAL A 286 8.22 5.18 25.38
N LEU A 287 9.42 4.89 24.87
CA LEU A 287 9.61 4.47 23.49
C LEU A 287 8.86 3.16 23.20
N ASP A 288 9.09 2.13 24.01
CA ASP A 288 8.56 0.77 23.79
C ASP A 288 7.08 0.61 24.10
N GLU A 289 6.59 1.28 25.15
CA GLU A 289 5.23 1.07 25.63
C GLU A 289 4.24 2.13 25.16
N VAL A 290 4.71 3.31 24.73
CA VAL A 290 3.85 4.44 24.37
C VAL A 290 4.04 4.88 22.92
N LEU A 291 5.25 5.29 22.52
CA LEU A 291 5.47 5.92 21.22
C LEU A 291 5.35 4.90 20.08
N LEU A 292 6.19 3.85 20.06
CA LEU A 292 6.19 2.86 18.98
C LEU A 292 4.84 2.13 18.82
N PRO A 293 4.16 1.67 19.90
CA PRO A 293 2.86 1.03 19.76
C PRO A 293 1.77 1.95 19.19
N TYR A 294 1.77 3.22 19.59
CA TYR A 294 0.80 4.19 19.07
C TYR A 294 1.10 4.56 17.60
N ASP A 295 2.36 4.85 17.29
CA ASP A 295 2.79 5.26 15.94
C ASP A 295 2.70 4.13 14.91
N ARG A 296 2.77 2.86 15.34
CA ARG A 296 2.48 1.69 14.48
C ARG A 296 1.05 1.71 13.92
N LEU A 297 0.15 2.51 14.50
CA LEU A 297 -1.22 2.70 14.02
C LEU A 297 -1.35 3.83 12.99
N LEU A 298 -0.25 4.37 12.46
CA LEU A 298 -0.26 5.37 11.39
C LEU A 298 -1.06 4.88 10.18
N GLY A 299 -1.94 5.74 9.65
CA GLY A 299 -2.82 5.43 8.53
C GLY A 299 -4.11 4.68 8.91
N ARG A 300 -4.29 4.27 10.18
CA ARG A 300 -5.46 3.48 10.63
C ARG A 300 -6.41 4.31 11.50
N LYS A 301 -7.72 4.15 11.29
CA LYS A 301 -8.74 4.82 12.12
C LYS A 301 -8.60 4.34 13.57
N LYS A 302 -8.74 5.26 14.51
CA LYS A 302 -8.58 5.01 15.95
C LYS A 302 -9.90 5.28 16.66
N HIS A 303 -10.36 4.31 17.44
CA HIS A 303 -11.50 4.45 18.33
C HIS A 303 -11.01 4.53 19.78
N LYS A 304 -11.63 5.43 20.57
CA LYS A 304 -11.11 5.84 21.88
C LYS A 304 -9.64 6.27 21.79
N ASP A 305 -9.33 7.16 20.84
CA ASP A 305 -7.98 7.62 20.56
C ASP A 305 -7.36 8.37 21.74
N SER A 306 -6.50 7.68 22.50
CA SER A 306 -5.85 8.19 23.70
C SER A 306 -4.60 7.36 24.05
N LEU A 307 -3.60 8.00 24.66
CA LEU A 307 -2.41 7.32 25.17
C LEU A 307 -2.62 6.64 26.53
N LYS A 308 -3.74 6.91 27.23
CA LYS A 308 -3.92 6.51 28.63
C LYS A 308 -3.64 5.03 28.92
N GLN A 309 -4.11 4.11 28.07
CA GLN A 309 -3.87 2.68 28.28
C GLN A 309 -2.38 2.35 28.18
N PHE A 310 -1.69 2.87 27.16
CA PHE A 310 -0.23 2.75 27.02
C PHE A 310 0.49 3.34 28.22
N SER A 311 0.06 4.53 28.69
CA SER A 311 0.64 5.22 29.84
C SER A 311 0.52 4.43 31.14
N VAL A 312 -0.62 3.74 31.37
CA VAL A 312 -0.82 2.90 32.56
C VAL A 312 0.13 1.70 32.54
N THR A 313 0.25 0.99 31.41
CA THR A 313 1.20 -0.12 31.26
C THR A 313 2.64 0.36 31.45
N ALA A 314 3.00 1.48 30.82
CA ALA A 314 4.32 2.08 30.91
C ALA A 314 4.66 2.50 32.36
N ARG A 315 3.73 3.15 33.06
CA ARG A 315 3.92 3.54 34.47
C ARG A 315 4.05 2.32 35.38
N GLY A 316 3.29 1.25 35.13
CA GLY A 316 3.41 -0.02 35.85
C GLY A 316 4.81 -0.61 35.75
N ARG A 317 5.35 -0.74 34.53
CA ARG A 317 6.71 -1.24 34.30
C ARG A 317 7.79 -0.35 34.91
N PHE A 318 7.61 0.97 34.84
CA PHE A 318 8.54 1.91 35.48
C PHE A 318 8.51 1.78 37.01
N GLY A 319 7.33 1.62 37.60
CA GLY A 319 7.18 1.39 39.04
C GLY A 319 7.77 0.06 39.52
N GLU A 320 7.57 -1.03 38.77
CA GLU A 320 8.20 -2.33 39.05
C GLU A 320 9.73 -2.23 39.03
N TRP A 321 10.29 -1.54 38.02
CA TRP A 321 11.72 -1.29 37.96
C TRP A 321 12.23 -0.41 39.12
N LEU A 322 11.50 0.65 39.49
CA LEU A 322 11.87 1.49 40.63
C LEU A 322 11.88 0.69 41.94
N ALA A 323 10.89 -0.16 42.16
CA ALA A 323 10.79 -0.99 43.36
C ALA A 323 11.92 -2.03 43.47
N SER A 324 12.35 -2.59 42.33
CA SER A 324 13.39 -3.63 42.26
C SER A 324 14.82 -3.10 42.21
N SER A 325 15.04 -1.90 41.67
CA SER A 325 16.39 -1.35 41.44
C SER A 325 16.98 -0.60 42.63
N ALA A 326 16.15 -0.22 43.62
CA ALA A 326 16.53 0.61 44.77
C ALA A 326 17.24 1.94 44.41
N VAL A 327 17.07 2.44 43.18
CA VAL A 327 17.69 3.69 42.67
C VAL A 327 17.20 4.93 43.46
N VAL A 328 16.02 4.85 44.07
CA VAL A 328 15.42 5.93 44.86
C VAL A 328 14.95 5.38 46.22
N PRO A 329 15.16 6.11 47.33
CA PRO A 329 14.61 5.72 48.64
C PRO A 329 13.09 5.57 48.62
N ALA A 330 12.54 4.64 49.40
CA ALA A 330 11.10 4.33 49.42
C ALA A 330 10.19 5.57 49.58
N GLY A 331 10.60 6.54 50.41
CA GLY A 331 9.84 7.79 50.64
C GLY A 331 9.80 8.76 49.45
N ARG A 332 10.53 8.51 48.36
CA ARG A 332 10.58 9.37 47.15
C ARG A 332 10.07 8.69 45.88
N VAL A 333 9.66 7.42 45.97
CA VAL A 333 9.13 6.66 44.83
C VAL A 333 7.89 7.32 44.21
N GLU A 334 6.96 7.82 45.03
CA GLU A 334 5.76 8.49 44.53
C GLU A 334 6.07 9.78 43.76
N GLY A 335 7.10 10.52 44.16
CA GLY A 335 7.58 11.69 43.42
C GLY A 335 8.10 11.32 42.04
N ALA A 336 8.87 10.25 41.92
CA ALA A 336 9.37 9.75 40.63
C ALA A 336 8.23 9.23 39.74
N LEU A 337 7.27 8.48 40.30
CA LEU A 337 6.08 8.02 39.59
C LEU A 337 5.19 9.18 39.13
N PHE A 338 5.15 10.28 39.90
CA PHE A 338 4.47 11.50 39.50
C PHE A 338 5.13 12.16 38.29
N VAL A 339 6.46 12.28 38.23
CA VAL A 339 7.16 12.80 37.05
C VAL A 339 6.82 11.98 35.80
N PHE A 340 6.88 10.64 35.90
CA PHE A 340 6.52 9.76 34.79
C PHE A 340 5.07 9.96 34.33
N GLN A 341 4.12 10.03 35.28
CA GLN A 341 2.72 10.29 34.97
C GLN A 341 2.55 11.64 34.25
N ARG A 342 3.19 12.70 34.74
CA ARG A 342 3.11 14.03 34.14
C ARG A 342 3.71 14.09 32.74
N LEU A 343 4.80 13.36 32.48
CA LEU A 343 5.32 13.19 31.13
C LEU A 343 4.27 12.56 30.20
N THR A 344 3.64 11.45 30.62
CA THR A 344 2.61 10.80 29.80
C THR A 344 1.37 11.68 29.58
N ASP A 345 1.00 12.50 30.57
CA ASP A 345 -0.08 13.50 30.42
C ASP A 345 0.30 14.59 29.40
N ILE A 346 1.56 15.02 29.37
CA ILE A 346 2.08 15.96 28.37
C ILE A 346 2.00 15.34 26.98
N LEU A 347 2.43 14.08 26.80
CA LEU A 347 2.36 13.38 25.53
C LEU A 347 0.90 13.20 25.04
N GLU A 348 -0.05 12.92 25.94
CA GLU A 348 -1.47 12.88 25.59
C GLU A 348 -2.00 14.25 25.14
N ALA A 349 -1.52 15.34 25.76
CA ALA A 349 -1.88 16.69 25.34
C ALA A 349 -1.32 17.02 23.94
N VAL A 350 -0.07 16.65 23.66
CA VAL A 350 0.59 16.74 22.34
C VAL A 350 -0.20 15.94 21.30
N ARG A 351 -0.52 14.67 21.58
CA ARG A 351 -1.33 13.80 20.71
C ARG A 351 -2.68 14.46 20.37
N ARG A 352 -3.40 14.95 21.39
CA ARG A 352 -4.70 15.60 21.21
C ARG A 352 -4.60 16.87 20.37
N ARG A 353 -3.53 17.66 20.52
CA ARG A 353 -3.28 18.86 19.72
C ARG A 353 -2.97 18.49 18.26
N ALA A 354 -2.10 17.50 18.04
CA ALA A 354 -1.83 16.98 16.71
C ALA A 354 -3.10 16.44 16.03
N ALA A 355 -3.92 15.67 16.74
CA ALA A 355 -5.19 15.15 16.21
C ALA A 355 -6.14 16.29 15.78
N LYS A 356 -6.17 17.39 16.55
CA LYS A 356 -6.95 18.58 16.22
C LYS A 356 -6.40 19.35 15.01
N GLU A 357 -5.08 19.44 14.87
CA GLU A 357 -4.46 20.11 13.71
C GLU A 357 -4.69 19.31 12.42
N TRP A 358 -4.48 18.00 12.46
CA TRP A 358 -4.68 17.16 11.29
C TRP A 358 -6.16 16.92 10.94
N ASP A 359 -7.05 17.14 11.91
CA ASP A 359 -8.49 16.81 11.85
C ASP A 359 -8.74 15.34 11.42
N ASP A 360 -7.75 14.48 11.69
CA ASP A 360 -7.76 13.07 11.32
C ASP A 360 -6.74 12.29 12.18
N PRO A 361 -7.18 11.43 13.12
CA PRO A 361 -6.28 10.69 13.99
C PRO A 361 -5.40 9.67 13.24
N ARG A 362 -5.69 9.36 11.98
CA ARG A 362 -4.85 8.51 11.11
C ARG A 362 -3.49 9.15 10.81
N LEU A 363 -3.38 10.47 10.90
CA LEU A 363 -2.18 11.25 10.58
C LEU A 363 -1.38 11.70 11.80
N VAL A 364 -1.77 11.25 12.99
CA VAL A 364 -1.02 11.60 14.20
C VAL A 364 0.21 10.71 14.29
N TRP A 365 1.39 11.35 14.28
CA TRP A 365 2.69 10.79 14.56
C TRP A 365 3.29 11.51 15.76
N LEU A 366 3.71 10.78 16.78
CA LEU A 366 4.39 11.35 17.93
C LEU A 366 5.90 11.35 17.67
N PRO A 367 6.58 12.51 17.72
CA PRO A 367 8.03 12.56 17.58
C PRO A 367 8.76 11.56 18.48
N LEU A 368 9.54 10.66 17.87
CA LEU A 368 10.34 9.69 18.61
C LEU A 368 11.46 10.36 19.43
N GLN A 369 11.77 11.63 19.12
CA GLN A 369 12.66 12.51 19.88
C GLN A 369 12.21 12.76 21.33
N TYR A 370 10.96 12.45 21.70
CA TYR A 370 10.56 12.44 23.11
C TYR A 370 11.26 11.36 23.94
N ALA A 371 11.79 10.32 23.29
CA ALA A 371 12.56 9.27 23.95
C ALA A 371 14.00 9.16 23.42
N LEU A 372 14.23 9.53 22.16
CA LEU A 372 15.52 9.37 21.48
C LEU A 372 16.31 10.69 21.44
N LEU A 373 17.60 10.60 21.71
CA LEU A 373 18.61 11.59 21.35
C LEU A 373 19.23 11.24 19.99
N PRO A 374 19.88 12.19 19.28
CA PRO A 374 20.52 11.91 17.99
C PRO A 374 21.48 10.72 17.99
N GLU A 375 22.26 10.58 19.07
CA GLU A 375 23.18 9.46 19.31
C GLU A 375 22.50 8.09 19.49
N ASP A 376 21.17 8.05 19.66
CA ASP A 376 20.40 6.80 19.78
C ASP A 376 19.98 6.23 18.40
N TYR A 377 20.24 6.95 17.29
CA TYR A 377 19.86 6.55 15.93
C TYR A 377 20.86 6.99 14.84
N ASP A 378 22.14 7.14 15.20
CA ASP A 378 23.17 7.71 14.33
C ASP A 378 23.95 6.67 13.49
N ASP A 379 23.61 5.40 13.56
CA ASP A 379 24.23 4.34 12.75
C ASP A 379 23.22 3.36 12.15
N GLN A 380 23.70 2.53 11.22
CA GLN A 380 22.90 1.56 10.47
C GLN A 380 22.16 0.59 11.39
N ALA A 381 22.85 0.00 12.37
CA ALA A 381 22.29 -1.04 13.23
C ALA A 381 21.21 -0.49 14.16
N LYS A 382 21.41 0.71 14.71
CA LYS A 382 20.40 1.39 15.53
C LYS A 382 19.16 1.74 14.71
N LEU A 383 19.34 2.27 13.49
CA LEU A 383 18.22 2.59 12.60
C LEU A 383 17.44 1.34 12.17
N GLU A 384 18.13 0.25 11.82
CA GLU A 384 17.50 -1.04 11.50
C GLU A 384 16.72 -1.58 12.70
N ALA A 385 17.31 -1.60 13.91
CA ALA A 385 16.63 -2.07 15.12
C ALA A 385 15.37 -1.25 15.45
N LEU A 386 15.40 0.06 15.24
CA LEU A 386 14.23 0.93 15.40
C LEU A 386 13.16 0.65 14.33
N LEU A 387 13.55 0.40 13.08
CA LEU A 387 12.63 0.01 12.01
C LEU A 387 11.96 -1.33 12.29
N GLU A 388 12.69 -2.35 12.74
CA GLU A 388 12.14 -3.66 13.09
C GLU A 388 11.13 -3.53 14.24
N ARG A 389 11.49 -2.79 15.30
CA ARG A 389 10.59 -2.52 16.43
C ARG A 389 9.37 -1.72 16.01
N ALA A 390 9.51 -0.66 15.20
CA ALA A 390 8.39 0.19 14.80
C ALA A 390 7.41 -0.55 13.87
N THR A 391 7.94 -1.25 12.85
CA THR A 391 7.13 -1.90 11.81
C THR A 391 6.62 -3.28 12.22
N GLY A 392 7.32 -3.97 13.13
CA GLY A 392 7.09 -5.38 13.43
C GLY A 392 7.61 -6.33 12.35
N VAL A 393 8.41 -5.85 11.40
CA VAL A 393 8.96 -6.64 10.28
C VAL A 393 10.47 -6.71 10.42
N PRO A 394 11.06 -7.92 10.57
CA PRO A 394 12.51 -8.07 10.75
C PRO A 394 13.27 -7.87 9.43
N PHE A 395 14.51 -7.36 9.50
CA PHE A 395 15.45 -7.42 8.39
C PHE A 395 16.05 -8.82 8.29
N THR A 396 15.98 -9.39 7.10
CA THR A 396 16.65 -10.67 6.78
C THR A 396 17.98 -10.40 6.10
N ALA A 397 18.99 -11.21 6.43
CA ALA A 397 20.29 -11.18 5.76
C ALA A 397 20.33 -12.18 4.60
N HIS A 398 21.41 -12.13 3.83
CA HIS A 398 21.71 -13.08 2.76
C HIS A 398 20.63 -13.15 1.66
N ASN A 399 20.12 -12.00 1.26
CA ASN A 399 19.23 -11.88 0.10
C ASN A 399 20.04 -11.50 -1.14
N ARG A 400 19.64 -12.00 -2.30
CA ARG A 400 20.12 -11.49 -3.58
C ARG A 400 19.09 -10.50 -4.12
N ILE A 401 19.51 -9.26 -4.37
CA ILE A 401 18.65 -8.18 -4.86
C ILE A 401 19.28 -7.60 -6.12
N SER A 402 18.60 -7.77 -7.25
CA SER A 402 19.01 -7.18 -8.52
C SER A 402 18.01 -6.12 -8.93
N TYR A 403 18.52 -4.93 -9.23
CA TYR A 403 17.72 -3.78 -9.60
C TYR A 403 17.69 -3.64 -11.11
N VAL A 404 16.49 -3.74 -11.69
CA VAL A 404 16.31 -3.87 -13.14
C VAL A 404 15.37 -2.80 -13.71
N ALA A 405 15.68 -2.38 -14.94
CA ALA A 405 14.87 -1.47 -15.73
C ALA A 405 13.50 -2.10 -15.99
N ASN A 406 12.46 -1.27 -15.94
CA ASN A 406 11.08 -1.71 -16.10
C ASN A 406 10.79 -2.47 -17.39
N LEU A 407 11.47 -2.12 -18.49
CA LEU A 407 11.30 -2.80 -19.78
C LEU A 407 11.61 -4.30 -19.71
N GLN A 408 12.40 -4.74 -18.71
CA GLN A 408 12.72 -6.14 -18.49
C GLN A 408 11.66 -6.89 -17.68
N PHE A 409 10.79 -6.19 -16.93
CA PHE A 409 9.80 -6.82 -16.05
C PHE A 409 8.91 -7.81 -16.79
N HIS A 410 8.42 -7.44 -17.98
CA HIS A 410 7.56 -8.30 -18.78
C HIS A 410 8.23 -9.63 -19.14
N TRP A 411 9.49 -9.58 -19.56
CA TRP A 411 10.26 -10.76 -19.94
C TRP A 411 10.70 -11.59 -18.74
N GLU A 412 11.08 -10.94 -17.65
CA GLU A 412 11.36 -11.60 -16.38
C GLU A 412 10.14 -12.32 -15.82
N LEU A 413 8.93 -11.76 -16.03
CA LEU A 413 7.68 -12.43 -15.68
C LEU A 413 7.43 -13.66 -16.57
N LEU A 414 7.60 -13.56 -17.89
CA LEU A 414 7.50 -14.73 -18.79
C LEU A 414 8.47 -15.84 -18.37
N ARG A 415 9.75 -15.50 -18.18
CA ARG A 415 10.77 -16.45 -17.74
C ARG A 415 10.41 -17.06 -16.39
N MET A 416 9.92 -16.26 -15.44
CA MET A 416 9.47 -16.73 -14.13
C MET A 416 8.36 -17.79 -14.27
N LEU A 417 7.38 -17.58 -15.16
CA LEU A 417 6.29 -18.53 -15.39
C LEU A 417 6.82 -19.90 -15.86
N HIS A 418 7.68 -19.92 -16.87
CA HIS A 418 8.27 -21.16 -17.39
C HIS A 418 9.20 -21.85 -16.38
N GLU A 419 9.92 -21.11 -15.55
CA GLU A 419 10.80 -21.68 -14.52
C GLU A 419 10.08 -22.22 -13.28
N THR A 420 8.79 -21.93 -13.12
CA THR A 420 8.01 -22.31 -11.93
C THR A 420 7.88 -23.83 -11.79
N ARG A 421 8.23 -24.36 -10.61
CA ARG A 421 8.23 -25.80 -10.34
C ARG A 421 7.08 -26.26 -9.44
N SER A 422 6.73 -25.46 -8.44
CA SER A 422 5.77 -25.78 -7.39
C SER A 422 4.57 -24.85 -7.44
N TYR A 423 4.80 -23.53 -7.43
CA TYR A 423 3.73 -22.56 -7.55
C TYR A 423 4.22 -21.17 -7.91
N HIS A 424 3.34 -20.36 -8.48
CA HIS A 424 3.60 -18.96 -8.83
C HIS A 424 2.41 -18.08 -8.46
N VAL A 425 2.68 -16.88 -7.97
CA VAL A 425 1.70 -15.82 -7.70
C VAL A 425 2.07 -14.61 -8.52
N LEU A 426 1.11 -14.11 -9.32
CA LEU A 426 1.12 -12.75 -9.82
C LEU A 426 0.10 -11.95 -9.03
N TRP A 427 0.55 -10.92 -8.34
CA TRP A 427 -0.29 -9.99 -7.61
C TRP A 427 -0.12 -8.60 -8.21
N ILE A 428 -1.12 -8.19 -8.97
CA ILE A 428 -1.09 -6.97 -9.74
C ILE A 428 -2.47 -6.34 -9.72
N HIS A 429 -2.58 -5.03 -9.92
CA HIS A 429 -3.90 -4.44 -10.14
C HIS A 429 -4.19 -4.22 -11.62
N ASP A 430 -3.18 -3.95 -12.45
CA ASP A 430 -3.38 -3.63 -13.86
C ASP A 430 -2.96 -4.78 -14.79
N PHE A 431 -3.95 -5.51 -15.30
CA PHE A 431 -3.82 -6.59 -16.29
C PHE A 431 -4.89 -6.40 -17.40
N PRO A 432 -4.67 -5.49 -18.37
CA PRO A 432 -5.67 -5.17 -19.39
C PRO A 432 -5.91 -6.29 -20.38
N ALA A 433 -7.18 -6.56 -20.69
CA ALA A 433 -7.52 -7.33 -21.87
C ALA A 433 -7.60 -6.45 -23.12
N VAL A 434 -7.95 -5.17 -22.94
CA VAL A 434 -8.14 -4.22 -24.04
C VAL A 434 -7.37 -2.93 -23.81
N THR A 435 -6.91 -2.34 -24.91
CA THR A 435 -6.27 -1.03 -24.97
C THR A 435 -7.31 0.09 -24.82
N PRO A 436 -6.89 1.34 -24.54
CA PRO A 436 -7.79 2.49 -24.59
C PRO A 436 -8.48 2.66 -25.95
N GLU A 437 -7.83 2.24 -27.04
CA GLU A 437 -8.34 2.26 -28.41
C GLU A 437 -9.34 1.12 -28.70
N GLY A 438 -9.55 0.22 -27.73
CA GLY A 438 -10.52 -0.87 -27.84
C GLY A 438 -10.03 -2.09 -28.59
N THR A 439 -8.71 -2.21 -28.82
CA THR A 439 -8.07 -3.41 -29.41
C THR A 439 -7.59 -4.35 -28.31
N LEU A 440 -7.27 -5.61 -28.65
CA LEU A 440 -6.65 -6.56 -27.73
C LEU A 440 -5.28 -6.00 -27.24
N ASP A 441 -5.05 -6.03 -25.92
CA ASP A 441 -3.75 -5.66 -25.35
C ASP A 441 -2.74 -6.78 -25.58
N TRP A 442 -1.76 -6.55 -26.45
CA TRP A 442 -0.82 -7.60 -26.86
C TRP A 442 0.12 -8.02 -25.73
N GLY A 443 0.48 -7.10 -24.83
CA GLY A 443 1.38 -7.37 -23.71
C GLY A 443 0.75 -8.38 -22.75
N SER A 444 -0.47 -8.11 -22.31
CA SER A 444 -1.20 -9.03 -21.44
C SER A 444 -1.58 -10.33 -22.15
N PHE A 445 -1.92 -10.25 -23.44
CA PHE A 445 -2.22 -11.44 -24.24
C PHE A 445 -1.02 -12.38 -24.40
N THR A 446 0.19 -11.84 -24.60
CA THR A 446 1.43 -12.63 -24.65
C THR A 446 1.69 -13.36 -23.33
N GLN A 447 1.42 -12.73 -22.18
CA GLN A 447 1.56 -13.40 -20.87
C GLN A 447 0.55 -14.54 -20.69
N VAL A 448 -0.64 -14.43 -21.27
CA VAL A 448 -1.65 -15.51 -21.28
C VAL A 448 -1.19 -16.67 -22.16
N VAL A 449 -0.83 -16.38 -23.42
CA VAL A 449 -0.55 -17.41 -24.42
C VAL A 449 0.83 -18.04 -24.22
N ASP A 450 1.88 -17.23 -24.24
CA ASP A 450 3.25 -17.73 -24.18
C ASP A 450 3.62 -18.06 -22.73
N GLY A 451 3.20 -17.23 -21.78
CA GLY A 451 3.47 -17.43 -20.37
C GLY A 451 2.66 -18.57 -19.76
N TYR A 452 1.41 -18.30 -19.36
CA TYR A 452 0.61 -19.26 -18.57
C TYR A 452 0.22 -20.52 -19.35
N LEU A 453 -0.35 -20.39 -20.55
CA LEU A 453 -0.77 -21.56 -21.35
C LEU A 453 0.45 -22.36 -21.83
N GLY A 454 1.50 -21.67 -22.28
CA GLY A 454 2.77 -22.29 -22.65
C GLY A 454 3.40 -23.08 -21.51
N ALA A 455 3.56 -22.45 -20.34
CA ALA A 455 4.11 -23.12 -19.16
C ALA A 455 3.23 -24.29 -18.68
N LEU A 456 1.90 -24.16 -18.70
CA LEU A 456 1.01 -25.28 -18.37
C LEU A 456 1.21 -26.46 -19.33
N ALA A 457 1.27 -26.22 -20.65
CA ALA A 457 1.47 -27.27 -21.64
C ALA A 457 2.81 -28.00 -21.44
N GLU A 458 3.91 -27.26 -21.26
CA GLU A 458 5.24 -27.83 -21.00
C GLU A 458 5.26 -28.71 -19.75
N ARG A 459 4.57 -28.28 -18.68
CA ARG A 459 4.52 -29.02 -17.41
C ARG A 459 3.66 -30.28 -17.51
N VAL A 460 2.57 -30.23 -18.28
CA VAL A 460 1.74 -31.40 -18.58
C VAL A 460 2.50 -32.40 -19.46
N GLU A 461 3.20 -31.92 -20.49
CA GLU A 461 4.05 -32.76 -21.36
C GLU A 461 5.13 -33.51 -20.55
N ALA A 462 5.68 -32.87 -19.51
CA ALA A 462 6.66 -33.47 -18.61
C ALA A 462 6.03 -34.26 -17.43
N TYR A 463 4.70 -34.32 -17.29
CA TYR A 463 4.08 -34.84 -16.07
C TYR A 463 4.31 -36.34 -15.89
N ASP A 464 4.23 -37.14 -16.95
CA ASP A 464 4.41 -38.60 -16.87
C ASP A 464 5.79 -39.01 -16.34
N SER A 465 6.82 -38.16 -16.49
CA SER A 465 8.17 -38.42 -15.98
C SER A 465 8.46 -37.75 -14.64
N THR A 466 7.80 -36.63 -14.34
CA THR A 466 8.09 -35.82 -13.14
C THR A 466 7.09 -36.03 -12.00
N GLY A 467 5.86 -36.40 -12.31
CA GLY A 467 4.74 -36.51 -11.36
C GLY A 467 4.41 -35.20 -10.65
N ARG A 468 4.77 -34.04 -11.22
CA ARG A 468 4.59 -32.72 -10.58
C ARG A 468 4.00 -31.69 -11.53
N LEU A 469 2.96 -30.98 -11.09
CA LEU A 469 2.43 -29.79 -11.77
C LEU A 469 2.42 -28.58 -10.84
N PRO A 470 2.92 -27.42 -11.30
CA PRO A 470 2.84 -26.20 -10.52
C PRO A 470 1.41 -25.66 -10.43
N SER A 471 1.11 -24.93 -9.35
CA SER A 471 -0.13 -24.14 -9.23
C SER A 471 0.14 -22.68 -9.55
N PHE A 472 -0.61 -22.10 -10.49
CA PHE A 472 -0.50 -20.68 -10.84
C PHE A 472 -1.63 -19.88 -10.22
N PHE A 473 -1.32 -18.73 -9.62
CA PHE A 473 -2.27 -17.83 -8.99
C PHE A 473 -2.15 -16.42 -9.58
N ILE A 474 -3.30 -15.78 -9.79
CA ILE A 474 -3.38 -14.35 -10.15
C ILE A 474 -4.28 -13.65 -9.13
N PHE A 475 -3.78 -12.61 -8.47
CA PHE A 475 -4.51 -11.79 -7.52
C PHE A 475 -4.75 -10.41 -8.16
N LEU A 476 -6.03 -10.01 -8.28
CA LEU A 476 -6.44 -8.73 -8.88
C LEU A 476 -7.44 -8.03 -7.97
N ASP A 477 -7.37 -6.71 -7.88
CA ASP A 477 -8.42 -5.90 -7.27
C ASP A 477 -9.65 -5.81 -8.19
N GLN A 478 -10.87 -5.95 -7.67
CA GLN A 478 -12.08 -5.92 -8.50
C GLN A 478 -12.22 -4.62 -9.31
N HIS A 479 -11.82 -3.46 -8.75
CA HIS A 479 -11.97 -2.18 -9.44
C HIS A 479 -11.21 -2.17 -10.77
N TYR A 480 -9.92 -2.51 -10.71
CA TYR A 480 -9.07 -2.53 -11.88
C TYR A 480 -9.41 -3.69 -12.81
N TYR A 481 -9.71 -4.87 -12.25
CA TYR A 481 -10.14 -6.04 -13.04
C TYR A 481 -11.33 -5.73 -13.96
N GLU A 482 -12.35 -5.01 -13.46
CA GLU A 482 -13.50 -4.60 -14.27
C GLU A 482 -13.16 -3.43 -15.20
N GLN A 483 -12.45 -2.40 -14.72
CA GLN A 483 -12.03 -1.25 -15.54
C GLN A 483 -11.18 -1.68 -16.75
N ARG A 484 -10.34 -2.70 -16.57
CA ARG A 484 -9.39 -3.22 -17.56
C ARG A 484 -9.96 -4.38 -18.38
N ARG A 485 -11.23 -4.74 -18.15
CA ARG A 485 -11.93 -5.87 -18.78
C ARG A 485 -11.16 -7.19 -18.69
N SER A 486 -10.38 -7.37 -17.63
CA SER A 486 -9.47 -8.51 -17.44
C SER A 486 -10.19 -9.86 -17.47
N ARG A 487 -11.50 -9.89 -17.16
CA ARG A 487 -12.39 -11.05 -17.25
C ARG A 487 -12.24 -11.84 -18.55
N VAL A 488 -12.05 -11.16 -19.68
CA VAL A 488 -11.89 -11.79 -21.00
C VAL A 488 -10.72 -12.78 -21.00
N LEU A 489 -9.57 -12.37 -20.50
CA LEU A 489 -8.36 -13.20 -20.44
C LEU A 489 -8.39 -14.16 -19.25
N MET A 490 -8.88 -13.72 -18.08
CA MET A 490 -8.97 -14.55 -16.88
C MET A 490 -9.91 -15.76 -17.06
N THR A 491 -10.98 -15.62 -17.84
CA THR A 491 -11.91 -16.71 -18.15
C THR A 491 -11.24 -17.82 -18.97
N VAL A 492 -10.34 -17.46 -19.89
CA VAL A 492 -9.52 -18.45 -20.63
C VAL A 492 -8.64 -19.22 -19.66
N LEU A 493 -7.99 -18.52 -18.74
CA LEU A 493 -7.04 -19.12 -17.80
C LEU A 493 -7.70 -19.96 -16.69
N GLU A 494 -8.95 -19.70 -16.31
CA GLU A 494 -9.65 -20.47 -15.28
C GLU A 494 -10.24 -21.81 -15.76
N ASP A 495 -10.49 -21.97 -17.07
CA ASP A 495 -10.91 -23.25 -17.67
C ASP A 495 -10.31 -23.43 -19.08
N PRO A 496 -8.97 -23.54 -19.19
CA PRO A 496 -8.29 -23.55 -20.49
C PRO A 496 -8.63 -24.82 -21.30
N LEU A 497 -9.01 -25.92 -20.64
CA LEU A 497 -9.40 -27.14 -21.33
C LEU A 497 -10.72 -26.98 -22.11
N HIS A 498 -11.60 -26.06 -21.70
CA HIS A 498 -12.89 -25.80 -22.36
C HIS A 498 -12.99 -24.40 -22.97
N ALA A 499 -11.97 -23.56 -22.81
CA ALA A 499 -11.96 -22.20 -23.31
C ALA A 499 -12.13 -22.12 -24.84
N SER A 500 -12.87 -21.11 -25.31
CA SER A 500 -12.91 -20.75 -26.72
C SER A 500 -11.71 -19.88 -27.09
N SER A 501 -11.17 -20.07 -28.29
CA SER A 501 -10.18 -19.15 -28.87
C SER A 501 -10.80 -17.84 -29.38
N ARG A 502 -12.14 -17.75 -29.45
CA ARG A 502 -12.84 -16.55 -29.86
C ARG A 502 -12.85 -15.54 -28.71
N LEU A 503 -12.00 -14.53 -28.83
CA LEU A 503 -11.97 -13.41 -27.91
C LEU A 503 -12.65 -12.18 -28.51
N PRO A 504 -13.40 -11.40 -27.70
CA PRO A 504 -13.84 -10.08 -28.10
C PRO A 504 -12.63 -9.23 -28.55
N VAL A 505 -12.79 -8.45 -29.62
CA VAL A 505 -11.79 -7.49 -30.17
C VAL A 505 -10.44 -8.07 -30.65
N ALA A 506 -10.27 -9.39 -30.64
CA ALA A 506 -9.08 -10.06 -31.16
C ALA A 506 -9.13 -10.21 -32.69
N GLY A 507 -7.98 -10.07 -33.36
CA GLY A 507 -7.86 -10.34 -34.80
C GLY A 507 -7.79 -11.84 -35.11
N GLU A 508 -7.87 -12.21 -36.39
CA GLU A 508 -7.78 -13.62 -36.82
C GLU A 508 -6.46 -14.27 -36.41
N GLN A 509 -5.35 -13.52 -36.49
CA GLN A 509 -4.02 -14.01 -36.09
C GLN A 509 -3.96 -14.31 -34.59
N ASP A 510 -4.52 -13.44 -33.75
CA ASP A 510 -4.57 -13.62 -32.29
C ASP A 510 -5.43 -14.82 -31.92
N MET A 511 -6.62 -14.94 -32.53
CA MET A 511 -7.50 -16.09 -32.34
C MET A 511 -6.83 -17.40 -32.76
N ALA A 512 -6.12 -17.41 -33.89
CA ALA A 512 -5.38 -18.58 -34.35
C ALA A 512 -4.21 -18.92 -33.40
N ARG A 513 -3.51 -17.92 -32.88
CA ARG A 513 -2.42 -18.09 -31.92
C ARG A 513 -2.93 -18.67 -30.60
N LEU A 514 -4.04 -18.14 -30.06
CA LEU A 514 -4.68 -18.70 -28.86
C LEU A 514 -5.20 -20.13 -29.11
N ALA A 515 -5.83 -20.39 -30.26
CA ALA A 515 -6.31 -21.72 -30.61
C ALA A 515 -5.20 -22.76 -30.59
N ARG A 516 -4.03 -22.45 -31.15
CA ARG A 516 -2.85 -23.34 -31.12
C ARG A 516 -2.37 -23.62 -29.70
N ALA A 517 -2.32 -22.60 -28.83
CA ALA A 517 -1.89 -22.79 -27.44
C ALA A 517 -2.86 -23.66 -26.64
N LEU A 518 -4.18 -23.43 -26.79
CA LEU A 518 -5.20 -24.25 -26.15
C LEU A 518 -5.18 -25.70 -26.66
N GLU A 519 -5.02 -25.89 -27.97
CA GLU A 519 -4.95 -27.22 -28.57
C GLU A 519 -3.71 -28.00 -28.11
N ARG A 520 -2.54 -27.34 -28.06
CA ARG A 520 -1.32 -27.94 -27.50
C ARG A 520 -1.55 -28.43 -26.07
N LEU A 521 -2.15 -27.60 -25.21
CA LEU A 521 -2.44 -27.98 -23.82
C LEU A 521 -3.42 -29.17 -23.74
N ARG A 522 -4.49 -29.15 -24.53
CA ARG A 522 -5.46 -30.27 -24.60
C ARG A 522 -4.81 -31.56 -25.05
N LEU A 523 -4.00 -31.51 -26.11
CA LEU A 523 -3.25 -32.65 -26.62
C LEU A 523 -2.25 -33.18 -25.59
N ALA A 524 -1.54 -32.30 -24.88
CA ALA A 524 -0.65 -32.67 -23.79
C ALA A 524 -1.40 -33.43 -22.68
N VAL A 525 -2.57 -32.93 -22.26
CA VAL A 525 -3.42 -33.59 -21.24
C VAL A 525 -3.92 -34.94 -21.75
N ALA A 526 -4.40 -35.02 -22.99
CA ALA A 526 -4.87 -36.27 -23.58
C ALA A 526 -3.75 -37.32 -23.73
N SER A 527 -2.51 -36.87 -23.94
CA SER A 527 -1.35 -37.74 -24.15
C SER A 527 -0.70 -38.23 -22.85
N SER A 528 -0.92 -37.54 -21.72
CA SER A 528 -0.36 -37.93 -20.43
C SER A 528 -1.09 -39.15 -19.86
N ARG A 529 -0.39 -40.28 -19.75
CA ARG A 529 -0.95 -41.52 -19.22
C ARG A 529 -1.29 -41.41 -17.74
N VAL A 530 -0.45 -40.70 -16.98
CA VAL A 530 -0.64 -40.53 -15.54
C VAL A 530 -1.84 -39.61 -15.26
N LEU A 531 -1.93 -38.44 -15.90
CA LEU A 531 -3.09 -37.55 -15.70
C LEU A 531 -4.39 -38.20 -16.12
N GLN A 532 -4.41 -38.93 -17.23
CA GLN A 532 -5.62 -39.64 -17.66
C GLN A 532 -6.04 -40.72 -16.67
N ALA A 533 -5.07 -41.39 -16.01
CA ALA A 533 -5.39 -42.35 -14.94
C ALA A 533 -5.94 -41.66 -13.69
N GLU A 534 -5.31 -40.58 -13.25
CA GLU A 534 -5.76 -39.80 -12.08
C GLU A 534 -7.11 -39.13 -12.33
N ALA A 535 -7.37 -38.63 -13.54
CA ALA A 535 -8.64 -38.04 -13.92
C ALA A 535 -9.79 -39.07 -13.93
N ARG A 536 -9.50 -40.36 -14.21
CA ARG A 536 -10.50 -41.44 -14.07
C ARG A 536 -10.85 -41.71 -12.60
N GLU A 537 -9.89 -41.56 -11.69
CA GLU A 537 -10.10 -41.79 -10.26
C GLU A 537 -10.77 -40.58 -9.58
N TYR A 538 -10.28 -39.37 -9.85
CA TYR A 538 -10.70 -38.15 -9.15
C TYR A 538 -11.75 -37.32 -9.90
N GLY A 539 -11.99 -37.64 -11.17
CA GLY A 539 -13.00 -37.01 -12.03
C GLY A 539 -12.56 -35.71 -12.71
N ASP A 540 -13.37 -35.28 -13.68
CA ASP A 540 -13.10 -34.11 -14.53
C ASP A 540 -13.02 -32.79 -13.73
N ALA A 541 -13.84 -32.63 -12.68
CA ALA A 541 -13.78 -31.44 -11.84
C ALA A 541 -12.46 -31.30 -11.08
N TRP A 542 -11.78 -32.40 -10.76
CA TRP A 542 -10.41 -32.37 -10.22
C TRP A 542 -9.42 -31.98 -11.32
N LEU A 543 -9.52 -32.58 -12.51
CA LEU A 543 -8.63 -32.27 -13.64
C LEU A 543 -8.69 -30.79 -14.04
N ARG A 544 -9.89 -30.21 -14.17
CA ARG A 544 -10.09 -28.77 -14.42
C ARG A 544 -9.52 -27.90 -13.31
N ASN A 545 -9.60 -28.35 -12.05
CA ASN A 545 -8.99 -27.62 -10.93
C ASN A 545 -7.46 -27.70 -10.96
N ARG A 546 -6.88 -28.80 -11.48
CA ARG A 546 -5.44 -29.02 -11.59
C ARG A 546 -4.81 -28.26 -12.76
N ILE A 547 -5.49 -28.21 -13.91
CA ILE A 547 -4.99 -27.60 -15.16
C ILE A 547 -5.66 -26.25 -15.39
N LYS A 548 -5.28 -25.25 -14.60
CA LYS A 548 -5.74 -23.86 -14.74
C LYS A 548 -4.84 -22.88 -14.02
N VAL A 549 -5.15 -21.60 -14.15
CA VAL A 549 -4.70 -20.53 -13.25
C VAL A 549 -5.82 -20.22 -12.25
N HIS A 550 -5.46 -20.18 -10.98
CA HIS A 550 -6.37 -19.81 -9.88
C HIS A 550 -6.47 -18.29 -9.78
N VAL A 551 -7.54 -17.74 -10.35
CA VAL A 551 -7.81 -16.30 -10.26
C VAL A 551 -8.46 -15.98 -8.91
N ASN A 552 -7.96 -14.93 -8.27
CA ASN A 552 -8.41 -14.46 -6.96
C ASN A 552 -8.69 -12.96 -7.05
N VAL A 553 -9.95 -12.60 -7.28
CA VAL A 553 -10.35 -11.19 -7.30
C VAL A 553 -10.70 -10.71 -5.89
N THR A 554 -9.91 -9.76 -5.38
CA THR A 554 -9.96 -9.18 -4.03
C THR A 554 -10.81 -7.92 -3.96
N ASN A 555 -11.10 -7.47 -2.74
CA ASN A 555 -11.92 -6.31 -2.38
C ASN A 555 -13.28 -6.28 -3.07
N ARG A 556 -13.91 -7.45 -3.21
CA ARG A 556 -15.14 -7.57 -3.99
C ARG A 556 -16.24 -6.65 -3.49
N VAL A 557 -17.06 -6.17 -4.42
CA VAL A 557 -18.21 -5.34 -4.07
C VAL A 557 -19.14 -6.11 -3.15
N ASP A 558 -19.40 -5.53 -1.99
CA ASP A 558 -20.24 -6.12 -0.96
C ASP A 558 -20.97 -5.02 -0.21
N ALA A 559 -22.27 -4.93 -0.47
CA ALA A 559 -23.16 -3.92 0.11
C ALA A 559 -23.28 -4.02 1.63
N SER A 560 -22.76 -5.08 2.25
CA SER A 560 -22.74 -5.22 3.71
C SER A 560 -21.59 -4.49 4.40
N PHE A 561 -20.65 -3.90 3.66
CA PHE A 561 -19.50 -3.17 4.21
C PHE A 561 -19.51 -1.67 3.89
N TRP A 562 -19.68 -0.86 4.93
CA TRP A 562 -19.79 0.60 4.85
C TRP A 562 -18.97 1.28 5.94
N GLY A 563 -18.17 2.29 5.57
CA GLY A 563 -17.32 3.06 6.48
C GLY A 563 -17.88 4.40 6.93
N GLY A 564 -17.51 4.82 8.14
CA GLY A 564 -17.55 6.24 8.55
C GLY A 564 -18.84 6.80 9.15
N GLY A 565 -19.74 6.00 9.75
CA GLY A 565 -20.96 6.53 10.40
C GLY A 565 -21.23 5.97 11.80
N LEU A 566 -21.79 6.80 12.69
CA LEU A 566 -22.40 6.41 13.98
C LEU A 566 -23.59 5.43 13.78
N VAL A 567 -24.25 5.48 12.61
CA VAL A 567 -25.25 4.54 12.10
C VAL A 567 -24.90 4.27 10.62
N SER A 568 -24.60 3.02 10.30
CA SER A 568 -23.74 2.56 9.19
C SER A 568 -24.30 2.64 7.75
N SER A 569 -25.29 3.48 7.44
CA SER A 569 -25.86 3.53 6.07
C SER A 569 -26.47 4.85 5.62
N VAL A 570 -26.85 5.75 6.54
CA VAL A 570 -27.49 7.02 6.16
C VAL A 570 -26.47 8.13 5.83
N PHE A 571 -25.26 8.05 6.40
CA PHE A 571 -24.18 9.03 6.22
C PHE A 571 -22.80 8.40 5.97
N GLY A 572 -22.73 7.08 5.79
CA GLY A 572 -21.47 6.36 5.49
C GLY A 572 -21.17 6.30 3.99
N TYR A 573 -19.99 5.79 3.63
CA TYR A 573 -19.60 5.51 2.24
C TYR A 573 -19.27 4.01 2.08
N PRO A 574 -19.64 3.33 0.97
CA PRO A 574 -19.33 1.92 0.76
C PRO A 574 -17.83 1.62 0.77
N ASP A 575 -17.38 0.50 1.34
CA ASP A 575 -15.94 0.17 1.39
C ASP A 575 -15.32 -0.15 0.01
N ASP A 576 -16.12 -0.10 -1.05
CA ASP A 576 -15.74 -0.34 -2.44
C ASP A 576 -14.75 0.71 -3.02
N VAL A 577 -14.26 1.66 -2.20
CA VAL A 577 -13.12 2.55 -2.51
C VAL A 577 -11.76 1.94 -2.18
N MET A 578 -11.70 0.92 -1.33
CA MET A 578 -10.45 0.23 -1.01
C MET A 578 -9.83 -0.34 -2.28
N ARG A 579 -8.52 -0.14 -2.48
CA ARG A 579 -7.79 -0.73 -3.62
C ARG A 579 -6.66 -1.60 -3.14
N ASP A 580 -6.36 -2.61 -3.92
CA ASP A 580 -5.07 -3.26 -3.86
C ASP A 580 -4.14 -2.67 -4.92
N HIS A 581 -3.10 -1.95 -4.50
CA HIS A 581 -2.09 -1.35 -5.37
C HIS A 581 -0.78 -2.13 -5.43
N ARG A 582 -0.70 -3.29 -4.76
CA ARG A 582 0.49 -4.13 -4.75
C ARG A 582 0.78 -4.70 -6.14
N LYS A 583 2.08 -4.79 -6.42
CA LYS A 583 2.61 -5.24 -7.70
C LYS A 583 3.83 -6.12 -7.46
N ILE A 584 3.56 -7.39 -7.21
CA ILE A 584 4.58 -8.40 -6.95
C ILE A 584 4.28 -9.65 -7.76
N ALA A 585 5.33 -10.35 -8.17
CA ALA A 585 5.21 -11.73 -8.60
C ALA A 585 6.20 -12.56 -7.78
N PHE A 586 5.88 -13.80 -7.44
CA PHE A 586 6.85 -14.69 -6.81
C PHE A 586 6.53 -16.16 -7.08
N ARG A 587 7.56 -17.00 -7.05
CA ARG A 587 7.44 -18.45 -7.24
C ARG A 587 8.25 -19.24 -6.24
N ASP A 588 7.79 -20.45 -5.98
CA ASP A 588 8.55 -21.53 -5.34
C ASP A 588 9.18 -21.16 -3.97
N VAL A 589 8.50 -20.32 -3.17
CA VAL A 589 8.99 -19.90 -1.86
C VAL A 589 8.70 -20.99 -0.82
N GLY A 590 9.75 -21.66 -0.36
CA GLY A 590 9.69 -22.66 0.71
C GLY A 590 10.32 -22.18 2.01
N GLU A 591 9.79 -22.63 3.13
CA GLU A 591 10.35 -22.42 4.46
C GLU A 591 11.69 -23.15 4.64
N ASP A 592 11.85 -24.32 4.00
CA ASP A 592 13.06 -25.16 4.10
C ASP A 592 14.21 -24.67 3.19
N ASP A 593 13.89 -24.06 2.06
CA ASP A 593 14.85 -23.48 1.10
C ASP A 593 14.31 -22.17 0.53
N PRO A 594 14.48 -21.02 1.23
CA PRO A 594 13.98 -19.74 0.75
C PRO A 594 14.75 -19.21 -0.47
N TRP A 595 15.92 -19.78 -0.80
CA TRP A 595 16.70 -19.38 -1.98
C TRP A 595 16.28 -20.08 -3.27
N GLY A 596 15.50 -21.17 -3.16
CA GLY A 596 14.87 -21.81 -4.32
C GLY A 596 13.83 -20.92 -5.02
N GLY A 597 13.26 -19.96 -4.28
CA GLY A 597 12.26 -19.02 -4.77
C GLY A 597 12.84 -17.76 -5.43
N VAL A 598 12.01 -17.11 -6.25
CA VAL A 598 12.31 -15.81 -6.88
C VAL A 598 11.08 -14.92 -6.74
N ALA A 599 11.28 -13.64 -6.46
CA ALA A 599 10.26 -12.61 -6.48
C ALA A 599 10.63 -11.45 -7.42
N LEU A 600 9.61 -10.85 -8.02
CA LEU A 600 9.65 -9.57 -8.71
C LEU A 600 8.83 -8.56 -7.92
N LEU A 601 9.36 -7.35 -7.75
CA LEU A 601 8.60 -6.20 -7.24
C LEU A 601 8.70 -5.09 -8.27
N THR A 602 7.60 -4.40 -8.57
CA THR A 602 7.59 -3.38 -9.62
C THR A 602 6.62 -2.24 -9.30
N GLY A 603 6.76 -1.11 -10.00
CA GLY A 603 5.72 -0.10 -10.07
C GLY A 603 4.70 -0.36 -11.19
N MET A 604 4.97 -1.24 -12.17
CA MET A 604 4.17 -1.36 -13.40
C MET A 604 3.15 -2.50 -13.42
N GLY A 605 2.09 -2.32 -14.22
CA GLY A 605 1.17 -3.39 -14.61
C GLY A 605 1.73 -4.30 -15.71
N VAL A 606 0.87 -5.18 -16.24
CA VAL A 606 1.23 -6.20 -17.26
C VAL A 606 0.82 -5.80 -18.70
N GLY A 607 0.17 -4.64 -18.86
CA GLY A 607 -0.31 -4.13 -20.15
C GLY A 607 0.77 -3.61 -21.10
N GLN A 608 0.45 -3.56 -22.40
CA GLN A 608 1.36 -3.09 -23.45
C GLN A 608 1.81 -1.64 -23.27
N GLN A 609 0.98 -0.81 -22.62
CA GLN A 609 1.30 0.61 -22.36
C GLN A 609 2.54 0.79 -21.49
N TYR A 610 2.93 -0.23 -20.73
CA TYR A 610 4.13 -0.25 -19.90
C TYR A 610 5.38 -0.72 -20.66
N LEU A 611 5.20 -1.19 -21.89
CA LEU A 611 6.26 -1.66 -22.77
C LEU A 611 6.71 -0.48 -23.63
N GLY A 612 7.75 0.21 -23.16
CA GLY A 612 8.40 1.28 -23.90
C GLY A 612 9.08 2.31 -22.99
N PRO A 613 9.90 3.21 -23.55
CA PRO A 613 10.57 4.28 -22.81
C PRO A 613 9.62 5.36 -22.24
N GLY A 614 8.34 5.32 -22.62
CA GLY A 614 7.32 6.28 -22.20
C GLY A 614 6.96 6.24 -20.72
N TRP A 615 7.30 5.16 -20.01
CA TRP A 615 7.14 5.04 -18.55
C TRP A 615 8.51 4.88 -17.91
N ASP A 616 8.88 5.83 -17.05
CA ASP A 616 10.12 5.73 -16.28
C ASP A 616 9.82 5.03 -14.95
N ASP A 617 10.13 3.74 -14.85
CA ASP A 617 9.86 2.92 -13.66
C ASP A 617 10.93 1.84 -13.46
N ARG A 618 10.95 1.18 -12.30
CA ARG A 618 11.99 0.22 -11.90
C ARG A 618 11.39 -0.98 -11.19
N SER A 619 12.07 -2.11 -11.36
CA SER A 619 11.68 -3.37 -10.73
C SER A 619 12.86 -3.97 -9.98
N LEU A 620 12.56 -4.85 -9.03
CA LEU A 620 13.54 -5.69 -8.34
C LEU A 620 13.32 -7.14 -8.72
N VAL A 621 14.41 -7.88 -8.89
CA VAL A 621 14.45 -9.34 -8.82
C VAL A 621 15.07 -9.71 -7.47
N VAL A 622 14.37 -10.50 -6.67
CA VAL A 622 14.76 -10.80 -5.28
C VAL A 622 14.76 -12.30 -5.05
N GLN A 623 15.77 -12.81 -4.35
CA GLN A 623 15.84 -14.19 -3.88
C GLN A 623 16.31 -14.25 -2.43
N GLY A 624 15.87 -15.27 -1.69
CA GLY A 624 16.30 -15.54 -0.32
C GLY A 624 15.24 -15.32 0.76
N PRO A 625 15.67 -15.34 2.03
CA PRO A 625 14.87 -15.22 3.25
C PRO A 625 13.70 -14.21 3.22
N VAL A 626 13.88 -13.04 2.61
CA VAL A 626 12.87 -11.98 2.59
C VAL A 626 11.58 -12.39 1.87
N LEU A 627 11.65 -13.37 0.96
CA LEU A 627 10.49 -13.86 0.20
C LEU A 627 9.43 -14.51 1.10
N LEU A 628 9.81 -15.02 2.27
CA LEU A 628 8.86 -15.58 3.24
C LEU A 628 7.92 -14.52 3.80
N GLN A 629 8.34 -13.25 3.87
CA GLN A 629 7.49 -12.13 4.25
C GLN A 629 6.43 -11.85 3.17
N LEU A 630 6.79 -11.96 1.88
CA LEU A 630 5.83 -11.82 0.77
C LEU A 630 4.81 -12.98 0.74
N LYS A 631 5.27 -14.21 0.98
CA LYS A 631 4.41 -15.39 1.11
C LYS A 631 3.42 -15.24 2.26
N GLN A 632 3.90 -14.78 3.42
CA GLN A 632 3.05 -14.49 4.58
C GLN A 632 2.01 -13.40 4.27
N ALA A 633 2.41 -12.31 3.60
CA ALA A 633 1.49 -11.25 3.20
C ALA A 633 0.41 -11.72 2.20
N ALA A 634 0.75 -12.62 1.27
CA ALA A 634 -0.21 -13.25 0.36
C ALA A 634 -1.21 -14.14 1.10
N ARG A 635 -0.74 -14.91 2.08
CA ARG A 635 -1.60 -15.70 2.99
C ARG A 635 -2.55 -14.81 3.77
N GLU A 636 -2.04 -13.74 4.39
CA GLU A 636 -2.83 -12.77 5.15
C GLU A 636 -3.87 -12.04 4.28
N LEU A 637 -3.53 -11.72 3.02
CA LEU A 637 -4.50 -11.21 2.06
C LEU A 637 -5.66 -12.21 1.92
N LEU A 638 -5.39 -13.45 1.53
CA LEU A 638 -6.43 -14.43 1.26
C LEU A 638 -7.35 -14.67 2.48
N LEU A 639 -6.78 -14.72 3.68
CA LEU A 639 -7.55 -14.79 4.94
C LEU A 639 -8.42 -13.55 5.16
N SER A 640 -7.87 -12.35 4.93
CA SER A 640 -8.63 -11.09 5.04
C SER A 640 -9.76 -10.97 4.02
N GLN A 641 -9.68 -11.72 2.91
CA GLN A 641 -10.69 -11.77 1.85
C GLN A 641 -11.72 -12.89 2.05
N GLY A 642 -11.69 -13.58 3.19
CA GLY A 642 -12.76 -14.47 3.64
C GLY A 642 -12.48 -15.96 3.48
N LEU A 643 -11.33 -16.37 2.92
CA LEU A 643 -10.90 -17.77 2.95
C LEU A 643 -10.61 -18.20 4.40
N THR A 644 -10.93 -19.45 4.72
CA THR A 644 -10.51 -20.06 5.98
C THR A 644 -9.14 -20.72 5.84
N GLU A 645 -8.52 -21.08 6.95
CA GLU A 645 -7.27 -21.87 6.97
C GLU A 645 -7.36 -23.16 6.14
N ALA A 646 -8.51 -23.82 6.19
CA ALA A 646 -8.76 -25.05 5.43
C ALA A 646 -8.91 -24.77 3.92
N ASP A 647 -9.43 -23.61 3.54
CA ASP A 647 -9.63 -23.22 2.13
C ASP A 647 -8.37 -22.69 1.46
N LEU A 648 -7.33 -22.34 2.23
CA LEU A 648 -6.10 -21.81 1.67
C LEU A 648 -5.43 -22.82 0.74
N PRO A 649 -4.88 -22.38 -0.40
CA PRO A 649 -4.00 -23.21 -1.22
C PRO A 649 -2.86 -23.78 -0.40
N LEU A 650 -2.44 -25.01 -0.71
CA LEU A 650 -1.36 -25.68 0.03
C LEU A 650 -0.10 -24.84 0.23
N PRO A 651 0.43 -24.12 -0.79
CA PRO A 651 1.60 -23.29 -0.60
C PRO A 651 1.42 -22.20 0.47
N PHE A 652 0.18 -21.79 0.77
CA PHE A 652 -0.12 -20.75 1.75
C PHE A 652 -0.66 -21.31 3.07
N ARG A 653 -0.76 -22.63 3.26
CA ARG A 653 -1.09 -23.22 4.56
C ARG A 653 0.16 -23.24 5.43
N ALA A 654 0.07 -22.67 6.62
CA ALA A 654 1.24 -22.49 7.48
C ALA A 654 1.79 -23.82 8.04
N ALA A 655 3.11 -23.94 8.07
CA ALA A 655 3.80 -24.12 9.35
C ALA A 655 4.14 -22.70 9.88
N PRO A 656 3.89 -22.35 11.15
CA PRO A 656 4.22 -21.02 11.64
C PRO A 656 5.72 -20.75 11.45
N LEU A 657 6.07 -19.58 10.89
CA LEU A 657 7.41 -19.04 11.04
C LEU A 657 7.59 -18.75 12.53
N THR A 658 8.04 -19.73 13.31
CA THR A 658 8.34 -19.51 14.73
C THR A 658 9.37 -18.41 14.85
N GLU A 659 9.26 -17.57 15.88
CA GLU A 659 10.27 -16.55 16.18
C GLU A 659 11.68 -17.17 16.16
N GLY A 660 12.58 -16.57 15.39
CA GLY A 660 13.93 -17.10 15.14
C GLY A 660 14.05 -18.25 14.13
N ALA A 661 12.99 -18.69 13.45
CA ALA A 661 13.09 -19.69 12.37
C ALA A 661 14.04 -19.23 11.25
N MET A 662 13.95 -17.94 10.89
CA MET A 662 14.84 -17.29 9.92
C MET A 662 16.31 -17.28 10.34
N ALA A 663 16.58 -17.17 11.65
CA ALA A 663 17.94 -17.18 12.19
C ALA A 663 18.53 -18.60 12.25
N ARG A 664 17.69 -19.64 12.19
CA ARG A 664 18.10 -21.06 12.19
C ARG A 664 18.37 -21.60 10.78
N LEU A 665 17.94 -20.90 9.74
CA LEU A 665 18.30 -21.26 8.37
C LEU A 665 19.77 -20.92 8.16
N ALA A 666 20.62 -21.94 8.05
CA ALA A 666 22.03 -21.76 7.72
C ALA A 666 22.12 -21.04 6.37
N ALA A 667 22.71 -19.84 6.36
CA ALA A 667 22.99 -19.13 5.12
C ALA A 667 23.85 -20.02 4.23
N ARG A 668 23.45 -20.23 2.96
CA ARG A 668 24.39 -20.84 2.02
C ARG A 668 25.54 -19.85 1.76
N PRO A 669 26.81 -20.28 1.73
CA PRO A 669 27.94 -19.38 1.47
C PRO A 669 27.85 -18.64 0.12
N ASP A 670 27.05 -19.14 -0.83
CA ASP A 670 26.82 -18.62 -2.18
C ASP A 670 25.45 -17.93 -2.37
N ALA A 671 24.61 -17.89 -1.33
CA ALA A 671 23.21 -17.46 -1.43
C ALA A 671 23.01 -15.94 -1.60
N ALA A 672 23.99 -15.15 -1.16
CA ALA A 672 23.97 -13.70 -1.26
C ALA A 672 25.27 -13.23 -1.86
N ARG A 673 25.17 -12.26 -2.78
CA ARG A 673 26.35 -11.71 -3.44
C ARG A 673 27.14 -10.81 -2.49
N PHE A 674 26.44 -10.08 -1.62
CA PHE A 674 26.99 -9.15 -0.64
C PHE A 674 26.26 -9.26 0.71
N ASP A 675 26.77 -8.58 1.74
CA ASP A 675 26.23 -8.61 3.11
C ASP A 675 24.95 -7.76 3.30
N GLY A 676 24.23 -7.44 2.22
CA GLY A 676 23.01 -6.63 2.26
C GLY A 676 21.88 -7.28 3.05
N ARG A 677 21.06 -6.45 3.73
CA ARG A 677 19.86 -6.87 4.46
C ARG A 677 18.61 -6.29 3.81
N ALA A 678 17.47 -6.97 3.95
CA ALA A 678 16.20 -6.50 3.39
C ALA A 678 14.97 -6.86 4.23
N ALA A 679 13.95 -6.02 4.13
CA ALA A 679 12.61 -6.20 4.69
C ALA A 679 11.55 -5.86 3.64
N ALA A 680 10.59 -6.76 3.45
CA ALA A 680 9.42 -6.54 2.60
C ALA A 680 8.28 -5.94 3.42
N LEU A 681 8.03 -4.64 3.20
CA LEU A 681 7.02 -3.88 3.92
C LEU A 681 5.73 -3.86 3.09
N VAL A 682 4.73 -4.63 3.53
CA VAL A 682 3.45 -4.77 2.82
C VAL A 682 2.32 -4.11 3.63
N ASN A 683 1.76 -3.03 3.10
CA ASN A 683 0.55 -2.41 3.64
C ASN A 683 -0.65 -3.31 3.30
N GLY A 684 -1.47 -3.62 4.31
CA GLY A 684 -2.77 -4.25 4.09
C GLY A 684 -3.80 -3.26 3.56
N THR A 685 -4.79 -3.73 2.82
CA THR A 685 -5.87 -2.92 2.25
C THR A 685 -6.79 -2.35 3.33
N GLY A 686 -7.24 -1.11 3.16
CA GLY A 686 -8.17 -0.44 4.08
C GLY A 686 -7.62 -0.36 5.50
N TYR A 687 -8.33 -0.94 6.46
CA TYR A 687 -8.11 -0.78 7.90
C TYR A 687 -7.03 -1.70 8.50
N LEU A 688 -6.40 -2.52 7.66
CA LEU A 688 -5.32 -3.43 8.03
C LEU A 688 -4.01 -2.68 8.34
N PRO A 689 -3.01 -3.35 8.97
CA PRO A 689 -1.73 -2.74 9.31
C PRO A 689 -0.99 -2.09 8.13
N LYS A 690 -0.23 -1.02 8.42
CA LYS A 690 0.46 -0.19 7.42
C LYS A 690 1.98 -0.05 7.69
N PRO A 691 2.77 -1.14 7.77
CA PRO A 691 4.18 -1.09 8.15
C PRO A 691 5.03 -0.21 7.22
N LEU A 692 4.69 -0.11 5.94
CA LEU A 692 5.41 0.73 4.98
C LEU A 692 5.25 2.23 5.29
N ASN A 693 4.08 2.66 5.76
CA ASN A 693 3.86 4.04 6.18
C ASN A 693 4.71 4.39 7.41
N VAL A 694 4.77 3.47 8.36
CA VAL A 694 5.55 3.60 9.60
C VAL A 694 7.04 3.71 9.28
N ALA A 695 7.56 2.85 8.40
CA ALA A 695 8.97 2.90 7.98
C ALA A 695 9.33 4.24 7.30
N LYS A 696 8.47 4.72 6.38
CA LYS A 696 8.65 6.05 5.75
C LYS A 696 8.68 7.16 6.81
N ALA A 697 7.71 7.17 7.73
CA ALA A 697 7.64 8.19 8.78
C ALA A 697 8.85 8.17 9.72
N LEU A 698 9.34 6.98 10.08
CA LEU A 698 10.55 6.81 10.89
C LEU A 698 11.79 7.36 10.18
N LEU A 699 12.06 6.94 8.94
CA LEU A 699 13.22 7.41 8.19
C LEU A 699 13.18 8.93 7.94
N TYR A 700 12.00 9.48 7.59
CA TYR A 700 11.85 10.92 7.40
C TYR A 700 12.04 11.70 8.72
N SER A 701 11.68 11.13 9.87
CA SER A 701 11.76 11.81 11.17
C SER A 701 13.07 11.58 11.92
N LEU A 702 13.87 10.57 11.57
CA LEU A 702 15.07 10.20 12.34
C LEU A 702 16.40 10.30 11.58
N LEU A 703 16.44 10.50 10.27
CA LEU A 703 17.75 10.58 9.61
C LEU A 703 18.64 11.69 10.22
N PRO A 704 19.91 11.38 10.56
CA PRO A 704 20.83 12.33 11.20
C PRO A 704 21.12 13.58 10.36
N ALA A 705 21.65 14.62 11.01
CA ALA A 705 22.06 15.85 10.33
C ALA A 705 23.08 15.58 9.23
N GLY A 706 22.91 16.24 8.07
CA GLY A 706 23.71 16.06 6.86
C GLY A 706 23.33 14.85 6.00
N SER A 707 22.32 14.08 6.39
CA SER A 707 21.79 12.99 5.57
C SER A 707 21.19 13.52 4.26
N VAL A 708 21.14 12.67 3.24
CA VAL A 708 20.50 12.95 1.94
C VAL A 708 19.26 12.08 1.80
N ILE A 709 18.13 12.70 1.45
CA ILE A 709 16.84 12.04 1.23
C ILE A 709 16.32 12.41 -0.16
N LYS A 710 16.09 11.41 -1.01
CA LYS A 710 15.53 11.59 -2.36
C LYS A 710 14.20 10.86 -2.47
N THR A 711 13.15 11.58 -2.86
CA THR A 711 11.77 11.07 -2.82
C THR A 711 10.98 11.43 -4.10
N PRO A 712 11.35 10.85 -5.27
CA PRO A 712 10.48 10.90 -6.43
C PRO A 712 9.23 10.04 -6.23
N ASP A 713 8.09 10.56 -6.68
CA ASP A 713 6.83 9.82 -6.71
C ASP A 713 5.91 10.40 -7.79
N SER A 714 5.08 9.53 -8.37
CA SER A 714 4.08 9.94 -9.37
C SER A 714 2.86 10.60 -8.74
N LEU A 715 2.64 10.40 -7.44
CA LEU A 715 1.52 10.93 -6.66
C LEU A 715 2.04 11.59 -5.38
N TRP A 716 2.26 12.90 -5.47
CA TRP A 716 2.68 13.74 -4.35
C TRP A 716 1.53 14.62 -3.87
N ASN A 717 0.77 14.16 -2.88
CA ASN A 717 -0.33 14.95 -2.30
C ASN A 717 -0.43 14.91 -0.76
N SER A 718 0.45 14.15 -0.10
CA SER A 718 0.51 14.05 1.36
C SER A 718 1.30 15.20 1.98
N SER A 719 0.58 16.18 2.54
CA SER A 719 1.21 17.24 3.35
C SER A 719 1.81 16.72 4.66
N PHE A 720 1.34 15.56 5.15
CA PHE A 720 1.91 14.88 6.31
C PHE A 720 3.34 14.40 6.03
N TYR A 721 3.57 13.66 4.94
CA TYR A 721 4.92 13.22 4.58
C TYR A 721 5.85 14.41 4.28
N ALA A 722 5.34 15.43 3.58
CA ALA A 722 6.09 16.65 3.37
C ALA A 722 6.45 17.38 4.69
N GLY A 723 5.54 17.40 5.67
CA GLY A 723 5.83 17.92 7.01
C GLY A 723 7.01 17.21 7.66
N LEU A 724 7.01 15.88 7.68
CA LEU A 724 8.13 15.08 8.19
C LEU A 724 9.45 15.40 7.48
N LEU A 725 9.41 15.52 6.15
CA LEU A 725 10.57 15.87 5.33
C LEU A 725 11.09 17.29 5.59
N VAL A 726 10.20 18.28 5.74
CA VAL A 726 10.59 19.64 6.15
C VAL A 726 11.22 19.62 7.54
N GLY A 727 10.66 18.85 8.48
CA GLY A 727 11.27 18.65 9.79
C GLY A 727 12.66 18.02 9.68
N SER A 728 12.89 17.12 8.73
CA SER A 728 14.22 16.57 8.42
C SER A 728 15.20 17.63 7.94
N SER A 729 14.78 18.51 7.02
CA SER A 729 15.61 19.64 6.58
C SER A 729 15.95 20.59 7.74
N LEU A 730 15.01 20.85 8.66
CA LEU A 730 15.26 21.67 9.86
C LEU A 730 16.23 21.01 10.85
N ARG A 731 16.38 19.68 10.81
CA ARG A 731 17.41 18.93 11.56
C ARG A 731 18.72 18.79 10.79
N GLY A 732 18.82 19.37 9.59
CA GLY A 732 20.05 19.41 8.80
C GLY A 732 20.14 18.40 7.66
N ALA A 733 19.05 17.72 7.26
CA ALA A 733 19.06 16.84 6.09
C ALA A 733 18.91 17.60 4.77
N SER A 734 19.52 17.11 3.70
CA SER A 734 19.31 17.55 2.32
C SER A 734 18.16 16.74 1.70
N VAL A 735 17.01 17.37 1.51
CA VAL A 735 15.78 16.72 1.03
C VAL A 735 15.44 17.16 -0.38
N LEU A 736 15.21 16.17 -1.25
CA LEU A 736 14.77 16.37 -2.64
C LEU A 736 13.40 15.72 -2.82
N VAL A 737 12.37 16.55 -2.99
CA VAL A 737 10.99 16.16 -3.34
C VAL A 737 10.81 16.32 -4.84
N ILE A 738 10.44 15.26 -5.55
CA ILE A 738 10.28 15.26 -7.00
C ILE A 738 8.88 14.75 -7.35
N ALA A 739 8.08 15.60 -7.99
CA ALA A 739 6.73 15.30 -8.45
C ALA A 739 6.65 15.40 -9.99
N PRO A 740 5.64 14.82 -10.67
CA PRO A 740 5.48 15.02 -12.10
C PRO A 740 4.97 16.43 -12.42
N ALA A 741 5.44 17.02 -13.53
CA ALA A 741 4.69 18.06 -14.20
C ALA A 741 3.40 17.48 -14.80
N LEU A 742 2.39 18.31 -15.06
CA LEU A 742 1.08 17.84 -15.55
C LEU A 742 1.20 16.98 -16.82
N ALA A 743 2.07 17.38 -17.75
CA ALA A 743 2.29 16.69 -19.01
C ALA A 743 3.01 15.34 -18.86
N ASN A 744 3.71 15.12 -17.74
CA ASN A 744 4.49 13.92 -17.47
C ASN A 744 3.87 13.06 -16.35
N ALA A 745 2.67 13.41 -15.90
CA ALA A 745 1.96 12.66 -14.87
C ALA A 745 1.39 11.35 -15.47
N PRO A 746 1.67 10.19 -14.86
CA PRO A 746 1.02 8.92 -15.23
C PRO A 746 -0.50 8.96 -15.09
N SER A 747 -0.97 9.70 -14.09
CA SER A 747 -2.38 9.94 -13.79
C SER A 747 -2.54 11.43 -13.46
N ASN A 748 -3.33 12.14 -14.29
CA ASN A 748 -3.46 13.61 -14.26
C ASN A 748 -4.84 14.08 -13.78
N GLY A 749 -5.54 13.26 -12.99
CA GLY A 749 -6.83 13.61 -12.40
C GLY A 749 -6.75 14.92 -11.61
N PHE A 750 -7.70 15.83 -11.85
CA PHE A 750 -7.70 17.15 -11.21
C PHE A 750 -7.60 17.10 -9.68
N PRO A 751 -8.21 16.14 -8.94
CA PRO A 751 -8.14 16.16 -7.49
C PRO A 751 -6.72 15.95 -6.97
N GLN A 752 -5.99 14.94 -7.49
CA GLN A 752 -4.62 14.69 -7.06
C GLN A 752 -3.66 15.80 -7.52
N MET A 753 -3.84 16.34 -8.73
CA MET A 753 -3.00 17.42 -9.26
C MET A 753 -3.23 18.74 -8.53
N SER A 754 -4.48 19.02 -8.15
CA SER A 754 -4.82 20.16 -7.30
C SER A 754 -4.09 20.10 -5.96
N ARG A 755 -4.07 18.93 -5.31
CA ARG A 755 -3.43 18.76 -4.00
C ARG A 755 -1.90 18.76 -4.12
N ALA A 756 -1.35 18.24 -5.20
CA ALA A 756 0.07 18.34 -5.51
C ALA A 756 0.51 19.80 -5.70
N HIS A 757 -0.20 20.59 -6.50
CA HIS A 757 0.07 22.03 -6.67
C HIS A 757 0.07 22.76 -5.33
N GLU A 758 -0.99 22.55 -4.56
CA GLU A 758 -1.16 23.09 -3.21
C GLU A 758 0.00 22.75 -2.27
N LEU A 759 0.47 21.50 -2.32
CA LEU A 759 1.61 21.02 -1.53
C LEU A 759 2.92 21.69 -1.96
N LEU A 760 3.21 21.73 -3.25
CA LEU A 760 4.44 22.32 -3.78
C LEU A 760 4.49 23.83 -3.52
N THR A 761 3.36 24.54 -3.60
CA THR A 761 3.26 25.95 -3.17
C THR A 761 3.67 26.11 -1.70
N ARG A 762 3.29 25.20 -0.80
CA ARG A 762 3.70 25.25 0.61
C ARG A 762 5.19 24.98 0.79
N LEU A 763 5.77 24.05 0.02
CA LEU A 763 7.22 23.80 0.06
C LEU A 763 8.03 25.01 -0.42
N LEU A 764 7.54 25.74 -1.43
CA LEU A 764 8.14 27.01 -1.86
C LEU A 764 8.07 28.08 -0.76
N LEU A 765 6.94 28.18 -0.05
CA LEU A 765 6.79 29.09 1.10
C LEU A 765 7.74 28.71 2.24
N VAL A 766 7.87 27.42 2.56
CA VAL A 766 8.82 26.91 3.56
C VAL A 766 10.24 27.32 3.18
N ARG A 767 10.66 27.07 1.94
CA ARG A 767 12.00 27.43 1.48
C ARG A 767 12.26 28.93 1.55
N ARG A 768 11.27 29.77 1.24
CA ARG A 768 11.38 31.23 1.36
C ARG A 768 11.47 31.70 2.81
N ALA A 769 10.63 31.16 3.70
CA ALA A 769 10.51 31.64 5.08
C ALA A 769 11.60 31.05 6.01
N LEU A 770 11.89 29.76 5.85
CA LEU A 770 12.78 28.97 6.71
C LEU A 770 14.12 28.62 6.06
N GLY A 771 14.39 29.06 4.82
CA GLY A 771 15.60 28.71 4.09
C GLY A 771 16.90 29.00 4.86
N GLU A 772 17.01 30.17 5.48
CA GLU A 772 18.17 30.53 6.31
C GLU A 772 18.34 29.58 7.50
N ALA A 773 17.24 29.23 8.19
CA ALA A 773 17.28 28.33 9.34
C ALA A 773 17.62 26.88 8.91
N ILE A 774 17.09 26.42 7.77
CA ILE A 774 17.43 25.13 7.17
C ILE A 774 18.93 25.07 6.83
N THR A 775 19.46 26.11 6.16
CA THR A 775 20.90 26.19 5.83
C THR A 775 21.77 26.29 7.08
N ALA A 776 21.35 27.03 8.10
CA ALA A 776 22.08 27.14 9.37
C ALA A 776 22.17 25.78 10.10
N ALA A 777 21.16 24.92 9.97
CA ALA A 777 21.18 23.54 10.46
C ALA A 777 22.02 22.60 9.57
N GLY A 778 22.52 23.07 8.42
CA GLY A 778 23.24 22.28 7.43
C GLY A 778 22.35 21.45 6.50
N GLY A 779 21.05 21.77 6.45
CA GLY A 779 20.07 21.10 5.60
C GLY A 779 19.82 21.82 4.28
N ASP A 780 19.05 21.18 3.41
CA ASP A 780 18.55 21.74 2.16
C ASP A 780 17.13 21.19 1.89
N LEU A 781 16.31 21.97 1.19
CA LEU A 781 14.97 21.58 0.75
C LEU A 781 14.79 21.98 -0.71
N ARG A 782 14.77 20.98 -1.60
CA ARG A 782 14.60 21.16 -3.05
C ARG A 782 13.30 20.53 -3.51
N THR A 783 12.57 21.29 -4.31
CA THR A 783 11.33 20.85 -4.95
C THR A 783 11.56 20.82 -6.45
N GLY A 784 11.34 19.67 -7.07
CA GLY A 784 11.55 19.46 -8.49
C GLY A 784 10.31 18.93 -9.20
N LEU A 785 10.11 19.36 -10.44
CA LEU A 785 9.11 18.81 -11.35
C LEU A 785 9.79 17.99 -12.45
N TYR A 786 9.41 16.72 -12.55
CA TYR A 786 9.74 15.87 -13.69
C TYR A 786 8.96 16.40 -14.90
N ALA A 787 9.62 17.25 -15.67
CA ALA A 787 9.05 18.00 -16.80
C ALA A 787 9.82 17.67 -18.09
N LEU A 788 10.07 16.38 -18.34
CA LEU A 788 10.87 15.96 -19.49
C LEU A 788 10.15 16.26 -20.81
N PRO A 789 10.87 16.75 -21.82
CA PRO A 789 10.34 16.87 -23.17
C PRO A 789 10.10 15.49 -23.78
N VAL A 790 9.55 15.48 -25.00
CA VAL A 790 9.46 14.27 -25.80
C VAL A 790 10.87 13.78 -26.16
N ASP A 791 11.10 12.47 -26.09
CA ASP A 791 12.40 11.88 -26.43
C ASP A 791 12.57 11.79 -27.95
N GLU A 792 13.12 12.84 -28.56
CA GLU A 792 13.36 12.90 -30.01
C GLU A 792 14.42 11.89 -30.50
N HIS A 793 15.44 11.61 -29.66
CA HIS A 793 16.57 10.73 -29.97
C HIS A 793 16.75 9.61 -28.94
N GLY A 794 15.64 9.16 -28.33
CA GLY A 794 15.68 8.10 -27.32
C GLY A 794 16.51 8.47 -26.09
N PHE A 795 17.33 7.54 -25.59
CA PHE A 795 18.13 7.76 -24.37
C PHE A 795 19.14 8.91 -24.52
N ALA A 796 19.63 9.19 -25.74
CA ALA A 796 20.57 10.27 -26.01
C ALA A 796 20.00 11.64 -25.61
N SER A 797 18.71 11.89 -25.86
CA SER A 797 18.04 13.14 -25.44
C SER A 797 18.14 13.37 -23.93
N ARG A 798 18.07 12.29 -23.13
CA ARG A 798 18.18 12.39 -21.66
C ARG A 798 19.62 12.60 -21.21
N VAL A 799 20.58 11.96 -21.86
CA VAL A 799 22.02 12.12 -21.62
C VAL A 799 22.44 13.58 -21.83
N ASP A 800 22.01 14.18 -22.94
CA ASP A 800 22.31 15.57 -23.25
C ASP A 800 21.64 16.55 -22.27
N LEU A 801 20.39 16.28 -21.89
CA LEU A 801 19.68 17.09 -20.90
C LEU A 801 20.40 17.06 -19.55
N TRP A 802 20.82 15.87 -19.11
CA TRP A 802 21.56 15.70 -17.86
C TRP A 802 22.86 16.52 -17.86
N ALA A 803 23.65 16.39 -18.93
CA ALA A 803 24.93 17.08 -19.05
C ALA A 803 24.78 18.60 -19.03
N ARG A 804 23.71 19.16 -19.64
CA ARG A 804 23.42 20.59 -19.61
C ARG A 804 22.96 21.05 -18.22
N GLN A 805 22.01 20.35 -17.61
CA GLN A 805 21.41 20.77 -16.34
C GLN A 805 22.39 20.68 -15.17
N VAL A 806 23.18 19.61 -15.09
CA VAL A 806 24.18 19.45 -14.02
C VAL A 806 25.27 20.52 -14.11
N ASP A 807 25.70 20.86 -15.33
CA ASP A 807 26.70 21.92 -15.54
C ASP A 807 26.16 23.31 -15.16
N ALA A 808 24.88 23.57 -15.49
CA ALA A 808 24.22 24.85 -15.22
C ALA A 808 23.76 25.06 -13.77
N SER A 809 23.67 24.00 -12.95
CA SER A 809 23.03 24.07 -11.62
C SER A 809 24.04 24.02 -10.47
N PRO A 810 24.28 25.13 -9.73
CA PRO A 810 25.29 25.17 -8.66
C PRO A 810 25.06 24.13 -7.56
N PHE A 811 23.83 24.01 -7.05
CA PHE A 811 23.55 23.07 -5.96
C PHE A 811 23.71 21.59 -6.38
N LEU A 812 23.47 21.26 -7.66
CA LEU A 812 23.70 19.90 -8.18
C LEU A 812 25.18 19.56 -8.18
N ARG A 813 26.07 20.53 -8.46
CA ARG A 813 27.52 20.33 -8.36
C ARG A 813 27.98 20.13 -6.91
N THR A 814 27.33 20.78 -5.95
CA THR A 814 27.56 20.52 -4.51
C THR A 814 27.05 19.15 -4.09
N LEU A 815 25.85 18.76 -4.55
CA LEU A 815 25.25 17.47 -4.23
C LEU A 815 26.02 16.30 -4.87
N LEU A 816 26.54 16.48 -6.08
CA LEU A 816 27.21 15.47 -6.90
C LEU A 816 28.67 15.89 -7.14
N PRO A 817 29.56 15.81 -6.13
CA PRO A 817 30.94 16.29 -6.26
C PRO A 817 31.76 15.51 -7.31
N PHE A 818 31.32 14.31 -7.68
CA PHE A 818 31.90 13.51 -8.78
C PHE A 818 31.50 13.99 -10.18
N ALA A 819 30.54 14.93 -10.30
CA ALA A 819 30.00 15.39 -11.59
C ALA A 819 31.08 15.83 -12.60
N PRO A 820 32.13 16.60 -12.22
CA PRO A 820 33.19 17.00 -13.15
C PRO A 820 33.92 15.81 -13.81
N ALA A 821 34.10 14.70 -13.08
CA ALA A 821 34.80 13.52 -13.60
C ALA A 821 33.94 12.69 -14.56
N VAL A 822 32.60 12.74 -14.42
CA VAL A 822 31.68 11.96 -15.25
C VAL A 822 31.05 12.75 -16.39
N LEU A 823 31.00 14.09 -16.32
CA LEU A 823 30.43 14.95 -17.36
C LEU A 823 31.01 14.68 -18.77
N PRO A 824 32.33 14.51 -18.96
CA PRO A 824 32.89 14.15 -20.28
C PRO A 824 32.37 12.81 -20.80
N LEU A 825 32.22 11.81 -19.91
CA LEU A 825 31.71 10.48 -20.26
C LEU A 825 30.24 10.55 -20.68
N VAL A 826 29.43 11.29 -19.94
CA VAL A 826 28.00 11.48 -20.26
C VAL A 826 27.87 12.18 -21.61
N ARG A 827 28.61 13.28 -21.86
CA ARG A 827 28.61 13.96 -23.16
C ARG A 827 29.05 13.05 -24.32
N GLY A 828 30.03 12.18 -24.09
CA GLY A 828 30.52 11.22 -25.09
C GLY A 828 29.54 10.07 -25.39
N ALA A 829 28.61 9.75 -24.47
CA ALA A 829 27.65 8.67 -24.66
C ALA A 829 26.48 9.04 -25.59
N GLY A 830 26.20 10.33 -25.79
CA GLY A 830 25.10 10.82 -26.64
C GLY A 830 25.14 10.27 -28.08
N PRO A 831 26.26 10.42 -28.82
CA PRO A 831 26.39 9.91 -30.19
C PRO A 831 26.24 8.38 -30.31
N GLY A 832 26.80 7.63 -29.35
CA GLY A 832 26.71 6.16 -29.33
C GLY A 832 25.29 5.64 -29.01
N ALA A 833 24.57 6.31 -28.11
CA ALA A 833 23.18 6.02 -27.82
C ALA A 833 22.25 6.33 -29.02
N ALA A 834 22.55 7.38 -29.77
CA ALA A 834 21.80 7.73 -30.99
C ALA A 834 21.93 6.65 -32.08
N ALA A 835 23.12 6.08 -32.29
CA ALA A 835 23.34 5.00 -33.27
C ALA A 835 22.55 3.72 -32.95
N ILE A 836 22.52 3.31 -31.67
CA ILE A 836 21.73 2.15 -31.19
C ILE A 836 20.22 2.43 -31.33
N THR A 837 19.80 3.68 -31.06
CA THR A 837 18.39 4.09 -31.18
C THR A 837 17.95 4.14 -32.65
N ALA A 838 18.81 4.58 -33.58
CA ALA A 838 18.51 4.64 -35.01
C ALA A 838 18.29 3.24 -35.63
N THR A 839 19.03 2.23 -35.18
CA THR A 839 18.79 0.83 -35.60
C THR A 839 17.46 0.25 -35.10
N ALA A 840 16.90 0.81 -34.02
CA ALA A 840 15.63 0.39 -33.42
C ALA A 840 14.40 1.18 -33.94
N GLN A 841 14.61 2.23 -34.76
CA GLN A 841 13.56 3.16 -35.20
C GLN A 841 12.70 2.68 -36.39
N THR A 842 12.95 1.50 -36.96
CA THR A 842 12.29 1.06 -38.20
C THR A 842 10.79 0.70 -38.07
N ALA A 843 10.18 0.83 -36.89
CA ALA A 843 8.74 0.54 -36.71
C ALA A 843 8.04 1.27 -35.54
N LEU A 844 8.39 2.53 -35.22
CA LEU A 844 7.79 3.21 -34.04
C LEU A 844 6.48 3.95 -34.32
N PRO A 845 5.48 3.90 -33.39
CA PRO A 845 4.48 4.94 -33.24
C PRO A 845 5.12 6.27 -32.80
N ALA A 846 4.38 7.38 -32.92
CA ALA A 846 4.83 8.75 -32.64
C ALA A 846 5.66 8.91 -31.35
N PRO A 847 6.64 9.84 -31.32
CA PRO A 847 7.56 9.98 -30.20
C PRO A 847 6.84 10.27 -28.87
N LEU A 848 7.14 9.48 -27.84
CA LEU A 848 6.42 9.44 -26.57
C LEU A 848 7.03 10.41 -25.54
N ARG A 849 6.16 11.10 -24.80
CA ARG A 849 6.57 11.92 -23.65
C ARG A 849 6.77 11.02 -22.42
N PRO A 850 7.94 11.07 -21.74
CA PRO A 850 8.18 10.27 -20.55
C PRO A 850 7.23 10.60 -19.40
N LYS A 851 6.74 9.57 -18.71
CA LYS A 851 5.93 9.68 -17.50
C LYS A 851 6.75 9.28 -16.28
N LEU A 852 6.73 10.10 -15.22
CA LEU A 852 7.37 9.75 -13.94
C LEU A 852 6.53 8.69 -13.24
N HIS A 853 6.97 7.44 -13.25
CA HIS A 853 6.31 6.36 -12.51
C HIS A 853 7.24 5.69 -11.47
N GLN A 854 8.52 6.07 -11.45
CA GLN A 854 9.55 5.53 -10.59
C GLN A 854 9.32 5.92 -9.12
N LYS A 855 9.06 4.90 -8.30
CA LYS A 855 8.81 4.99 -6.85
C LYS A 855 10.00 4.46 -6.06
N VAL A 856 11.14 5.10 -6.27
CA VAL A 856 12.42 4.72 -5.66
C VAL A 856 12.82 5.83 -4.71
N GLN A 857 12.99 5.50 -3.43
CA GLN A 857 13.54 6.44 -2.46
C GLN A 857 14.92 5.99 -2.01
N PHE A 858 15.77 6.97 -1.70
CA PHE A 858 17.11 6.71 -1.22
C PHE A 858 17.43 7.61 -0.04
N PHE A 859 18.10 7.00 0.93
CA PHE A 859 18.47 7.59 2.20
C PHE A 859 19.94 7.26 2.46
N ALA A 860 20.73 8.26 2.83
CA ALA A 860 22.12 8.05 3.24
C ALA A 860 22.49 9.04 4.34
N THR A 861 23.23 8.58 5.35
CA THR A 861 23.85 9.49 6.33
C THR A 861 24.94 10.33 5.67
N ARG A 862 25.35 11.41 6.33
CA ARG A 862 26.42 12.30 5.85
C ARG A 862 27.69 11.50 5.56
N GLU A 863 28.10 10.66 6.50
CA GLU A 863 29.34 9.89 6.46
C GLU A 863 29.36 8.95 5.25
N LEU A 864 28.28 8.21 5.03
CA LEU A 864 28.17 7.34 3.86
C LEU A 864 28.10 8.14 2.56
N TRP A 865 27.30 9.21 2.51
CA TRP A 865 27.17 10.03 1.31
C TRP A 865 28.51 10.63 0.89
N GLN A 866 29.28 11.18 1.84
CA GLN A 866 30.61 11.74 1.56
C GLN A 866 31.58 10.68 1.09
N ALA A 867 31.64 9.52 1.75
CA ALA A 867 32.53 8.43 1.35
C ALA A 867 32.20 7.89 -0.05
N VAL A 868 30.92 7.65 -0.34
CA VAL A 868 30.47 7.15 -1.65
C VAL A 868 30.72 8.19 -2.74
N THR A 869 30.36 9.46 -2.53
CA THR A 869 30.49 10.50 -3.56
C THR A 869 31.91 10.95 -3.84
N ALA A 870 32.85 10.74 -2.90
CA ALA A 870 34.28 10.98 -3.09
C ALA A 870 35.02 9.85 -3.81
N SER A 871 34.37 8.71 -4.09
CA SER A 871 35.02 7.54 -4.67
C SER A 871 35.57 7.80 -6.09
N PRO A 872 36.79 7.35 -6.42
CA PRO A 872 37.32 7.46 -7.79
C PRO A 872 36.64 6.50 -8.78
N ALA A 873 35.77 5.59 -8.33
CA ALA A 873 35.11 4.60 -9.18
C ALA A 873 33.84 5.13 -9.90
N TRP A 874 33.42 6.37 -9.65
CA TRP A 874 32.24 6.97 -10.31
C TRP A 874 32.30 6.98 -11.85
N PRO A 875 33.43 7.26 -12.52
CA PRO A 875 33.55 7.14 -13.97
C PRO A 875 33.22 5.73 -14.49
N GLU A 876 33.72 4.69 -13.83
CA GLU A 876 33.43 3.29 -14.16
C GLU A 876 31.94 2.99 -13.94
N PHE A 877 31.39 3.41 -12.80
CA PHE A 877 29.99 3.17 -12.44
C PHE A 877 29.03 3.83 -13.41
N MET A 878 29.29 5.10 -13.75
CA MET A 878 28.50 5.85 -14.74
C MET A 878 28.61 5.23 -16.13
N ALA A 879 29.81 4.82 -16.58
CA ALA A 879 29.98 4.18 -17.89
C ALA A 879 29.22 2.84 -17.98
N ALA A 880 29.27 2.01 -16.93
CA ALA A 880 28.50 0.77 -16.87
C ALA A 880 26.99 1.04 -16.89
N TYR A 881 26.53 2.05 -16.15
CA TYR A 881 25.13 2.43 -16.10
C TYR A 881 24.62 2.97 -17.44
N LEU A 882 25.41 3.79 -18.14
CA LEU A 882 25.05 4.29 -19.47
C LEU A 882 24.92 3.15 -20.50
N ARG A 883 25.80 2.14 -20.45
CA ARG A 883 25.67 0.93 -21.29
C ARG A 883 24.42 0.13 -20.93
N TYR A 884 24.21 -0.11 -19.64
CA TYR A 884 23.02 -0.79 -19.14
C TYR A 884 21.73 -0.12 -19.64
N ARG A 885 21.66 1.21 -19.54
CA ARG A 885 20.52 1.99 -20.03
C ARG A 885 20.42 1.97 -21.55
N ALA A 886 21.51 2.10 -22.30
CA ALA A 886 21.46 2.02 -23.75
C ALA A 886 20.91 0.66 -24.25
N THR A 887 21.26 -0.44 -23.59
CA THR A 887 20.75 -1.79 -23.92
C THR A 887 19.29 -1.98 -23.51
N THR A 888 18.90 -1.46 -22.34
CA THR A 888 17.54 -1.67 -21.81
C THR A 888 16.53 -0.66 -22.35
N TYR A 889 16.96 0.50 -22.84
CA TYR A 889 16.12 1.56 -23.40
C TYR A 889 15.82 1.32 -24.89
N SER A 890 15.38 0.11 -25.25
CA SER A 890 14.94 -0.21 -26.61
C SER A 890 13.42 -0.34 -26.69
N PRO A 891 12.77 0.29 -27.67
CA PRO A 891 11.33 0.15 -27.88
C PRO A 891 10.92 -1.08 -28.71
N THR A 892 11.85 -1.88 -29.24
CA THR A 892 11.57 -2.97 -30.19
C THR A 892 10.98 -4.25 -29.59
N ALA A 893 10.59 -4.26 -28.31
CA ALA A 893 10.03 -5.43 -27.64
C ALA A 893 10.92 -6.70 -27.72
N GLU A 894 12.22 -6.59 -27.95
CA GLU A 894 13.14 -7.72 -27.86
C GLU A 894 13.75 -7.79 -26.46
N TYR A 895 13.87 -9.01 -25.92
CA TYR A 895 14.55 -9.23 -24.65
C TYR A 895 16.05 -8.97 -24.82
N GLY A 896 16.53 -7.85 -24.28
CA GLY A 896 17.95 -7.64 -24.05
C GLY A 896 18.37 -8.32 -22.75
N ASP A 897 19.26 -9.32 -22.83
CA ASP A 897 19.87 -9.94 -21.64
C ASP A 897 20.83 -8.96 -20.94
N ALA A 898 20.27 -8.03 -20.17
CA ALA A 898 21.05 -7.02 -19.44
C ALA A 898 21.45 -7.48 -18.03
N ARG A 899 21.29 -8.77 -17.70
CA ARG A 899 21.66 -9.31 -16.37
C ARG A 899 23.14 -9.16 -16.10
N ALA A 900 23.98 -9.49 -17.07
CA ALA A 900 25.44 -9.34 -16.94
C ALA A 900 25.86 -7.88 -16.66
N LEU A 901 25.14 -6.91 -17.22
CA LEU A 901 25.36 -5.49 -16.97
C LEU A 901 24.85 -5.06 -15.59
N SER A 902 23.68 -5.55 -15.15
CA SER A 902 23.20 -5.39 -13.77
C SER A 902 24.20 -5.96 -12.77
N ASP A 903 24.72 -7.15 -13.05
CA ASP A 903 25.71 -7.83 -12.21
C ASP A 903 27.01 -7.01 -12.10
N SER A 904 27.41 -6.34 -13.18
CA SER A 904 28.57 -5.44 -13.16
C SER A 904 28.30 -4.19 -12.32
N LEU A 905 27.10 -3.61 -12.39
CA LEU A 905 26.70 -2.47 -11.53
C LEU A 905 26.75 -2.85 -10.06
N GLU A 906 26.25 -4.03 -9.71
CA GLU A 906 26.29 -4.61 -8.37
C GLU A 906 27.74 -4.76 -7.85
N LEU A 907 28.67 -5.30 -8.66
CA LEU A 907 30.08 -5.43 -8.26
C LEU A 907 30.81 -4.09 -8.12
N ILE A 908 30.49 -3.12 -8.98
CA ILE A 908 31.03 -1.76 -8.85
C ILE A 908 30.49 -1.13 -7.55
N ALA A 909 29.18 -1.24 -7.31
CA ALA A 909 28.54 -0.74 -6.11
C ALA A 909 29.19 -1.30 -4.83
N GLU A 910 29.53 -2.60 -4.81
CA GLU A 910 30.26 -3.21 -3.67
C GLU A 910 31.63 -2.58 -3.44
N ARG A 911 32.39 -2.29 -4.50
CA ARG A 911 33.68 -1.59 -4.39
C ARG A 911 33.54 -0.16 -3.85
N LEU A 912 32.44 0.53 -4.15
CA LEU A 912 32.15 1.85 -3.56
C LEU A 912 31.67 1.72 -2.11
N PHE A 913 30.87 0.71 -1.81
CA PHE A 913 30.20 0.54 -0.54
C PHE A 913 31.11 -0.01 0.55
N THR A 914 31.94 -1.01 0.26
CA THR A 914 32.81 -1.64 1.27
C THR A 914 33.74 -0.66 2.03
N PRO A 915 34.42 0.32 1.40
CA PRO A 915 35.16 1.31 2.16
C PRO A 915 34.23 2.30 2.89
N ALA A 916 33.09 2.65 2.29
CA ALA A 916 32.13 3.59 2.88
C ALA A 916 31.44 3.03 4.14
N ARG A 917 31.08 1.74 4.16
CA ARG A 917 30.44 1.08 5.31
C ARG A 917 31.36 0.97 6.52
N ALA A 918 32.68 1.02 6.32
CA ALA A 918 33.66 1.01 7.41
C ALA A 918 33.77 2.37 8.13
N VAL A 919 33.21 3.44 7.54
CA VAL A 919 33.17 4.76 8.19
C VAL A 919 32.15 4.72 9.34
N PRO A 920 32.54 5.11 10.58
CA PRO A 920 31.59 5.15 11.69
C PRO A 920 30.36 5.99 11.35
N ARG A 921 29.17 5.54 11.75
CA ARG A 921 27.87 6.22 11.47
C ARG A 921 27.45 6.24 9.99
N ALA A 922 28.16 5.50 9.13
CA ALA A 922 27.70 5.27 7.77
C ALA A 922 26.44 4.41 7.77
N ALA A 923 25.37 4.89 7.13
CA ALA A 923 24.15 4.14 6.93
C ALA A 923 23.50 4.52 5.58
N SER A 924 22.86 3.54 4.95
CA SER A 924 22.06 3.73 3.72
C SER A 924 20.83 2.85 3.69
N PHE A 925 19.80 3.34 3.02
CA PHE A 925 18.60 2.58 2.70
C PHE A 925 18.14 2.93 1.27
N ALA A 926 17.70 1.91 0.53
CA ALA A 926 16.90 2.07 -0.67
C ALA A 926 15.52 1.49 -0.43
N LEU A 927 14.47 2.18 -0.89
CA LEU A 927 13.09 1.73 -0.86
C LEU A 927 12.54 1.70 -2.29
N VAL A 928 12.16 0.51 -2.77
CA VAL A 928 11.64 0.31 -4.13
C VAL A 928 10.36 -0.51 -4.08
N GLY A 929 9.34 -0.10 -4.83
CA GLY A 929 8.07 -0.83 -4.88
C GLY A 929 6.96 -0.06 -5.59
N SER A 930 5.75 -0.21 -5.08
CA SER A 930 4.52 0.34 -5.67
C SER A 930 3.90 1.47 -4.83
N GLN A 931 4.56 1.87 -3.74
CA GLN A 931 4.10 2.87 -2.79
C GLN A 931 3.96 4.28 -3.37
N ASN A 932 2.98 5.04 -2.88
CA ASN A 932 2.74 6.44 -3.23
C ASN A 932 3.07 7.41 -2.08
N GLN A 933 3.15 8.72 -2.39
CA GLN A 933 3.18 9.82 -1.41
C GLN A 933 1.84 10.56 -1.32
N ASP A 934 0.75 9.81 -1.21
CA ASP A 934 -0.62 10.32 -1.16
C ASP A 934 -1.40 9.85 0.08
N TYR A 935 -2.54 10.49 0.35
CA TYR A 935 -3.39 10.11 1.48
C TYR A 935 -4.17 8.81 1.23
N ARG A 936 -4.60 8.55 -0.01
CA ARG A 936 -5.27 7.31 -0.37
C ARG A 936 -4.37 6.09 -0.14
N GLY A 937 -3.12 6.13 -0.59
CA GLY A 937 -2.11 5.11 -0.32
C GLY A 937 -1.87 4.90 1.18
N MET A 938 -1.88 6.00 1.96
CA MET A 938 -1.73 5.91 3.41
C MET A 938 -2.90 5.19 4.11
N PHE A 939 -4.14 5.41 3.66
CA PHE A 939 -5.34 5.01 4.39
C PHE A 939 -6.02 3.78 3.81
N MET A 940 -6.22 3.75 2.50
CA MET A 940 -7.17 2.85 1.86
C MET A 940 -6.49 1.77 1.02
N ASP A 941 -5.34 2.06 0.44
CA ASP A 941 -4.74 1.13 -0.50
C ASP A 941 -3.81 0.11 0.20
N GLY A 942 -3.78 -1.11 -0.36
CA GLY A 942 -2.70 -2.06 -0.12
C GLY A 942 -1.50 -1.69 -0.98
N GLU A 943 -0.32 -1.53 -0.39
CA GLU A 943 0.92 -1.14 -1.09
C GLU A 943 2.07 -2.05 -0.67
N VAL A 944 3.15 -2.06 -1.44
CA VAL A 944 4.38 -2.81 -1.09
C VAL A 944 5.61 -1.97 -1.38
N GLY A 945 6.61 -2.08 -0.51
CA GLY A 945 7.96 -1.60 -0.74
C GLY A 945 8.99 -2.57 -0.15
N MET A 946 10.09 -2.79 -0.87
CA MET A 946 11.27 -3.48 -0.37
C MET A 946 12.24 -2.44 0.16
N LEU A 947 12.51 -2.49 1.47
CA LEU A 947 13.53 -1.68 2.13
C LEU A 947 14.80 -2.50 2.28
N PHE A 948 15.91 -2.04 1.72
CA PHE A 948 17.16 -2.79 1.72
C PHE A 948 18.40 -1.91 1.86
N THR A 949 19.47 -2.55 2.32
CA THR A 949 20.74 -1.95 2.74
C THR A 949 21.89 -2.71 2.08
N GLY A 950 23.13 -2.24 2.22
CA GLY A 950 24.29 -2.85 1.55
C GLY A 950 24.61 -2.23 0.20
N ALA A 951 25.52 -2.85 -0.54
CA ALA A 951 25.98 -2.36 -1.83
C ALA A 951 24.87 -2.27 -2.88
N GLU A 952 23.93 -3.21 -2.86
CA GLU A 952 22.77 -3.23 -3.76
C GLU A 952 21.96 -1.94 -3.64
N SER A 953 21.94 -1.29 -2.47
CA SER A 953 21.24 -0.01 -2.26
C SER A 953 21.84 1.16 -3.06
N LEU A 954 23.09 1.06 -3.52
CA LEU A 954 23.72 2.08 -4.37
C LEU A 954 23.37 1.93 -5.85
N VAL A 955 22.82 0.80 -6.31
CA VAL A 955 22.41 0.65 -7.72
C VAL A 955 21.21 1.55 -8.04
N PRO A 956 20.12 1.60 -7.23
CA PRO A 956 19.04 2.58 -7.42
C PRO A 956 19.50 4.04 -7.35
N LEU A 957 20.58 4.34 -6.61
CA LEU A 957 21.15 5.68 -6.53
C LEU A 957 21.57 6.19 -7.91
N MET A 958 22.07 5.33 -8.81
CA MET A 958 22.48 5.75 -10.16
C MET A 958 21.34 6.35 -10.97
N ASP A 959 20.16 5.73 -10.91
CA ASP A 959 18.96 6.30 -11.54
C ASP A 959 18.55 7.61 -10.90
N LEU A 960 18.63 7.71 -9.58
CA LEU A 960 18.28 8.94 -8.88
C LEU A 960 19.28 10.06 -9.18
N VAL A 961 20.57 9.77 -9.36
CA VAL A 961 21.57 10.73 -9.84
C VAL A 961 21.21 11.23 -11.23
N PHE A 962 20.76 10.34 -12.12
CA PHE A 962 20.34 10.71 -13.47
C PHE A 962 19.02 11.49 -13.49
N MET A 963 18.05 11.11 -12.66
CA MET A 963 16.77 11.82 -12.51
C MET A 963 16.97 13.23 -11.93
N VAL A 964 17.73 13.34 -10.84
CA VAL A 964 18.02 14.63 -10.19
C VAL A 964 18.69 15.62 -11.13
N GLY A 965 19.51 15.13 -12.06
CA GLY A 965 20.14 15.94 -13.10
C GLY A 965 19.29 16.18 -14.35
N THR A 966 18.04 15.68 -14.43
CA THR A 966 17.13 15.92 -15.57
C THR A 966 15.82 16.62 -15.18
N VAL A 967 15.52 16.66 -13.87
CA VAL A 967 14.36 17.34 -13.29
C VAL A 967 14.47 18.86 -13.37
N THR A 968 13.34 19.53 -13.59
CA THR A 968 13.27 20.99 -13.50
C THR A 968 13.09 21.40 -12.04
N TRP A 969 14.12 22.01 -11.45
CA TRP A 969 14.07 22.53 -10.08
C TRP A 969 13.25 23.81 -10.01
N VAL A 970 12.25 23.84 -9.12
CA VAL A 970 11.29 24.94 -9.01
C VAL A 970 11.68 25.84 -7.84
N ASP A 971 11.95 27.10 -8.15
CA ASP A 971 12.36 28.12 -7.18
C ASP A 971 11.26 29.17 -6.93
N ASP A 972 10.26 29.25 -7.82
CA ASP A 972 9.24 30.29 -7.81
C ASP A 972 7.84 29.75 -8.21
N GLN A 973 6.81 30.50 -7.82
CA GLN A 973 5.41 30.13 -8.05
C GLN A 973 5.02 30.18 -9.54
N ALA A 974 5.61 31.07 -10.35
CA ALA A 974 5.26 31.19 -11.77
C ALA A 974 5.74 29.96 -12.57
N THR A 975 6.92 29.44 -12.24
CA THR A 975 7.43 28.18 -12.79
C THR A 975 6.54 27.00 -12.40
N LEU A 976 6.10 26.95 -11.13
CA LEU A 976 5.14 25.93 -10.67
C LEU A 976 3.83 26.00 -11.46
N ASP A 977 3.19 27.16 -11.51
CA ASP A 977 1.89 27.35 -12.19
C ASP A 977 1.95 27.04 -13.69
N ARG A 978 3.11 27.26 -14.32
CA ARG A 978 3.33 26.92 -15.74
C ARG A 978 3.39 25.41 -15.98
N LEU A 979 4.05 24.66 -15.10
CA LEU A 979 4.30 23.22 -15.27
C LEU A 979 3.23 22.34 -14.62
N LEU A 980 2.58 22.85 -13.58
CA LEU A 980 1.46 22.23 -12.87
C LEU A 980 0.46 23.35 -12.52
N PRO A 981 -0.51 23.64 -13.41
CA PRO A 981 -1.43 24.75 -13.20
C PRO A 981 -2.34 24.58 -11.97
N PRO A 982 -2.69 25.68 -11.26
CA PRO A 982 -3.70 25.65 -10.21
C PRO A 982 -5.08 25.35 -10.78
N VAL A 983 -5.95 24.82 -9.94
CA VAL A 983 -7.38 24.60 -10.25
C VAL A 983 -8.26 25.68 -9.62
N GLY A 984 -9.53 25.74 -10.04
CA GLY A 984 -10.50 26.67 -9.44
C GLY A 984 -10.84 26.37 -7.98
N GLU A 985 -11.34 27.38 -7.25
CA GLU A 985 -11.71 27.30 -5.83
C GLU A 985 -12.64 26.13 -5.47
N LEU A 986 -13.64 25.87 -6.31
CA LEU A 986 -14.57 24.75 -6.11
C LEU A 986 -13.87 23.40 -6.24
N GLN A 987 -13.07 23.22 -7.30
CA GLN A 987 -12.30 21.99 -7.53
C GLN A 987 -11.31 21.73 -6.40
N ARG A 988 -10.66 22.79 -5.88
CA ARG A 988 -9.78 22.70 -4.70
C ARG A 988 -10.52 22.16 -3.48
N ARG A 989 -11.70 22.71 -3.17
CA ARG A 989 -12.52 22.26 -2.03
C ARG A 989 -12.97 20.81 -2.19
N VAL A 990 -13.39 20.42 -3.40
CA VAL A 990 -13.73 19.02 -3.72
C VAL A 990 -12.53 18.10 -3.49
N ALA A 991 -11.36 18.48 -3.98
CA ALA A 991 -10.12 17.70 -3.81
C ALA A 991 -9.73 17.52 -2.34
N ARG A 992 -9.99 18.51 -1.48
CA ARG A 992 -9.75 18.42 -0.02
C ARG A 992 -10.72 17.48 0.69
N VAL A 993 -12.01 17.51 0.32
CA VAL A 993 -13.03 16.62 0.90
C VAL A 993 -12.83 15.17 0.45
N ALA A 994 -12.38 14.96 -0.79
CA ALA A 994 -12.19 13.64 -1.37
C ALA A 994 -10.86 12.95 -1.00
N LYS A 995 -10.18 13.39 0.07
CA LYS A 995 -8.85 12.92 0.51
C LYS A 995 -8.69 11.39 0.63
N ASP A 996 -9.76 10.68 0.98
CA ASP A 996 -9.77 9.22 1.10
C ASP A 996 -9.98 8.50 -0.24
N GLY A 997 -10.50 9.20 -1.25
CA GLY A 997 -10.81 8.66 -2.58
C GLY A 997 -9.89 9.16 -3.69
N VAL A 998 -8.94 10.05 -3.38
CA VAL A 998 -8.09 10.80 -4.34
C VAL A 998 -6.62 10.58 -4.08
#